data_AF-A0A7Y4VPE7-F1
#
_entry.id   AF-A0A7Y4VPE7-F1
#
_cell.length_a   1.000
_cell.length_b   1.000
_cell.length_c   1.000
_cell.angle_alpha   90.00
_cell.angle_beta   90.00
_cell.angle_gamma   90.00
#
_symmetry.space_group_name_H-M   'P 1'
#
loop_
_entity.id
_entity.type
_entity.pdbx_description
1 polymer ?
#
loop_
_entity_poly.entity_id
_entity_poly.type
_entity_poly.pdbx_seq_one_letter_code
_entity_poly.pdbx_strand_id
1 'polypeptide(L)'
;MNQRGQKRRWITSLWNGGCVFTLAAMMTMTTGCPPMPPPQACDTDAECVIEATPFCVENVCVECGDDGDCDNGNFCDGAETCSDMNECATGTAPCTDEGQECNEASDSCDVTCVDDTDCTEAGATVCVDGTCVECGDDADCDDADLCTDDACTDGACANTDVVCDDETNCTDDSCDPATGECVSAPTECPEGQTCDADTGDCVEVTACETDEDCDDGDPCNGDETCDAENEAADDQGCVAGTDACAGTDCGDDDPICTVNDAGDAECDCPDVIAELFTLNQDTLSGSTGDDVFEGPLAFNAGSGTQIATVQTGDSANGLAGDDVLDATVNGTALVPTLTDIETQNYTCFAATALTGTNITGVDLINSKNSVATLTVTNLQETTDLCVEGVTDGASGLAATFATAVTTGTADTVGLQLKGSNAGTVAITTAANGFETITIDGGGGIANTLAMLTQTTGTTLVTANLTGDQATSLLVLPNTILTYDGSAMTGALTLGTGTSVNGGTVYATFATANLTNFSSGSGNDVINFAATLDGSDAATGTIDLNDGTDVITASFGSTVGTQLPLRDTEEVRFNATASGISVNLGGVTGLANLTIEGDGTSNTFTLLNVPGLPNLNFRGNGTLAAQTFDTVTYTTNSATGSADTLAINVNNRGTSINTAGATTNVFTIGGALTAASIETVNVTVTDGPATFAGITAAAAGSFTFTASSNLTLGTVAGGT
;
A
#
# COMPACT_ATOMS: atom_id res chain seq x y z
N MET A 1 62.96 29.43 -12.66
CA MET A 1 63.75 30.65 -12.41
C MET A 1 62.97 31.87 -12.87
N ASN A 2 62.71 32.77 -11.93
CA ASN A 2 62.29 34.16 -12.05
C ASN A 2 60.92 34.52 -12.63
N GLN A 3 60.02 34.75 -11.67
CA GLN A 3 58.95 35.74 -11.68
C GLN A 3 59.43 37.16 -12.03
N ARG A 4 58.51 37.94 -12.61
CA ARG A 4 57.88 39.18 -12.07
C ARG A 4 57.64 40.21 -13.17
N GLY A 5 56.46 40.82 -13.12
CA GLY A 5 56.31 42.21 -13.54
C GLY A 5 54.97 42.57 -14.15
N GLN A 6 53.95 42.73 -13.32
CA GLN A 6 52.69 43.41 -13.69
C GLN A 6 52.92 44.82 -14.25
N LYS A 7 52.03 45.28 -15.14
CA LYS A 7 51.33 46.58 -15.00
C LYS A 7 50.10 46.69 -15.92
N ARG A 8 48.99 47.07 -15.28
CA ARG A 8 47.62 47.27 -15.81
C ARG A 8 47.53 48.40 -16.85
N ARG A 9 46.63 48.26 -17.85
CA ARG A 9 45.68 49.34 -18.28
C ARG A 9 44.60 48.90 -19.31
N TRP A 10 43.34 49.00 -18.89
CA TRP A 10 42.10 49.54 -19.53
C TRP A 10 41.69 49.20 -21.00
N ILE A 11 40.58 48.46 -21.11
CA ILE A 11 39.30 48.64 -21.88
C ILE A 11 39.34 49.26 -23.30
N THR A 12 38.88 48.53 -24.33
CA THR A 12 37.57 48.69 -25.05
C THR A 12 37.41 47.67 -26.20
N SER A 13 36.14 47.42 -26.53
CA SER A 13 35.50 46.39 -27.35
C SER A 13 35.84 46.30 -28.85
N LEU A 14 35.59 45.13 -29.45
CA LEU A 14 34.45 44.86 -30.36
C LEU A 14 34.59 43.47 -31.03
N TRP A 15 33.44 42.78 -31.10
CA TRP A 15 33.17 41.52 -31.79
C TRP A 15 33.61 41.48 -33.27
N ASN A 16 34.17 40.35 -33.72
CA ASN A 16 33.61 39.58 -34.85
C ASN A 16 34.26 38.18 -35.02
N GLY A 17 33.41 37.14 -34.95
CA GLY A 17 33.33 35.94 -35.81
C GLY A 17 34.55 35.07 -36.13
N GLY A 18 34.44 33.78 -35.78
CA GLY A 18 35.21 32.70 -36.43
C GLY A 18 34.97 31.30 -35.86
N CYS A 19 33.86 30.64 -36.23
CA CYS A 19 33.72 29.18 -36.07
C CYS A 19 34.45 28.45 -37.20
N VAL A 20 35.33 27.52 -36.84
CA VAL A 20 36.07 26.63 -37.73
C VAL A 20 35.39 25.27 -37.72
N PHE A 21 34.82 24.84 -38.85
CA PHE A 21 34.46 23.44 -39.10
C PHE A 21 35.46 22.79 -40.04
N THR A 22 35.91 21.60 -39.66
CA THR A 22 36.89 20.75 -40.32
C THR A 22 36.37 20.17 -41.63
N LEU A 23 37.27 20.09 -42.60
CA LEU A 23 37.04 19.78 -44.02
C LEU A 23 37.11 18.27 -44.29
N ALA A 24 36.11 17.70 -44.98
CA ALA A 24 36.29 16.48 -45.77
C ALA A 24 35.44 16.50 -47.05
N ALA A 25 36.15 16.44 -48.18
CA ALA A 25 35.72 16.12 -49.55
C ALA A 25 34.83 17.11 -50.33
N MET A 26 35.42 17.60 -51.42
CA MET A 26 34.89 18.53 -52.43
C MET A 26 33.67 17.99 -53.20
N MET A 27 32.60 18.78 -53.25
CA MET A 27 31.79 18.97 -54.45
C MET A 27 31.29 20.42 -54.48
N THR A 28 31.90 21.25 -55.32
CA THR A 28 31.49 22.65 -55.53
C THR A 28 30.16 22.69 -56.27
N MET A 29 29.07 23.03 -55.56
CA MET A 29 27.89 23.64 -56.16
C MET A 29 27.74 25.05 -55.59
N THR A 30 27.98 26.06 -56.43
CA THR A 30 27.60 27.44 -56.16
C THR A 30 26.10 27.58 -56.43
N THR A 31 25.26 27.43 -55.41
CA THR A 31 23.87 27.91 -55.45
C THR A 31 23.81 29.23 -54.71
N GLY A 32 23.63 30.32 -55.45
CA GLY A 32 23.29 31.61 -54.87
C GLY A 32 21.96 31.50 -54.12
N CYS A 33 21.90 32.13 -52.94
CA CYS A 33 20.68 32.27 -52.16
C CYS A 33 19.62 32.98 -53.04
N PRO A 34 18.42 32.41 -53.23
CA PRO A 34 17.34 33.11 -53.91
C PRO A 34 16.93 34.35 -53.11
N PRO A 35 16.50 35.45 -53.76
CA PRO A 35 15.98 36.61 -53.05
C PRO A 35 14.77 36.18 -52.19
N MET A 36 14.76 36.54 -50.91
CA MET A 36 13.63 36.33 -50.02
C MET A 36 12.36 36.92 -50.65
N PRO A 37 11.22 36.19 -50.62
CA PRO A 37 9.95 36.72 -51.09
C PRO A 37 9.57 37.97 -50.26
N PRO A 38 8.89 38.96 -50.86
CA PRO A 38 8.37 40.10 -50.11
C PRO A 38 7.37 39.61 -49.03
N PRO A 39 7.27 40.30 -47.88
CA PRO A 39 6.35 39.93 -46.80
C PRO A 39 4.93 39.76 -47.33
N GLN A 40 4.25 38.72 -46.88
CA GLN A 40 2.86 38.45 -47.27
C GLN A 40 1.94 39.52 -46.67
N ALA A 41 1.12 40.15 -47.50
CA ALA A 41 0.09 41.07 -47.03
C ALA A 41 -1.13 40.29 -46.52
N CYS A 42 -1.77 40.81 -45.48
CA CYS A 42 -2.93 40.21 -44.84
C CYS A 42 -3.88 41.30 -44.30
N ASP A 43 -5.14 40.94 -44.08
CA ASP A 43 -6.11 41.71 -43.31
C ASP A 43 -6.55 40.97 -42.03
N THR A 44 -6.30 39.65 -41.93
CA THR A 44 -6.56 38.81 -40.74
C THR A 44 -5.51 37.70 -40.60
N ASP A 45 -5.30 37.18 -39.39
CA ASP A 45 -4.32 36.11 -39.09
C ASP A 45 -4.56 34.84 -39.91
N ALA A 46 -5.83 34.53 -40.24
CA ALA A 46 -6.20 33.36 -41.04
C ALA A 46 -5.64 33.40 -42.48
N GLU A 47 -5.19 34.57 -42.95
CA GLU A 47 -4.56 34.72 -44.26
C GLU A 47 -3.06 34.42 -44.22
N CYS A 48 -2.45 34.37 -43.04
CA CYS A 48 -1.03 34.11 -42.83
C CYS A 48 -0.76 32.60 -42.66
N VAL A 49 -0.56 31.90 -43.78
CA VAL A 49 -0.52 30.42 -43.87
C VAL A 49 0.90 29.83 -43.92
N ILE A 50 1.91 30.62 -43.59
CA ILE A 50 3.32 30.18 -43.60
C ILE A 50 3.70 29.87 -42.15
N GLU A 51 4.24 28.68 -41.88
CA GLU A 51 4.48 28.14 -40.52
C GLU A 51 5.35 29.02 -39.60
N ALA A 52 5.98 30.08 -40.10
CA ALA A 52 6.80 31.00 -39.32
C ALA A 52 6.15 32.36 -39.04
N THR A 53 5.08 32.76 -39.72
CA THR A 53 4.50 34.12 -39.58
C THR A 53 2.97 34.09 -39.41
N PRO A 54 2.43 33.50 -38.33
CA PRO A 54 0.99 33.23 -38.23
C PRO A 54 0.11 34.45 -37.91
N PHE A 55 0.70 35.60 -37.55
CA PHE A 55 -0.05 36.78 -37.10
C PHE A 55 -0.05 37.91 -38.12
N CYS A 56 -1.18 38.61 -38.23
CA CYS A 56 -1.34 39.76 -39.10
C CYS A 56 -1.25 41.07 -38.32
N VAL A 57 -0.09 41.70 -38.36
CA VAL A 57 0.17 42.99 -37.68
C VAL A 57 0.41 44.07 -38.72
N GLU A 58 -0.34 45.18 -38.62
CA GLU A 58 -0.26 46.31 -39.55
C GLU A 58 -0.30 45.90 -41.05
N ASN A 59 -1.17 44.93 -41.37
CA ASN A 59 -1.40 44.37 -42.71
C ASN A 59 -0.22 43.57 -43.30
N VAL A 60 0.70 43.10 -42.47
CA VAL A 60 1.81 42.24 -42.86
C VAL A 60 1.84 41.00 -41.95
N CYS A 61 2.07 39.83 -42.54
CA CYS A 61 2.27 38.60 -41.78
C CYS A 61 3.63 38.64 -41.06
N VAL A 62 3.60 38.45 -39.75
CA VAL A 62 4.77 38.49 -38.86
C VAL A 62 4.78 37.29 -37.90
N GLU A 63 5.91 37.06 -37.23
CA GLU A 63 6.08 35.89 -36.35
C GLU A 63 5.33 36.04 -35.03
N CYS A 64 5.15 37.28 -34.53
CA CYS A 64 4.49 37.57 -33.26
C CYS A 64 3.86 38.98 -33.24
N GLY A 65 2.80 39.16 -32.46
CA GLY A 65 2.18 40.47 -32.17
C GLY A 65 2.50 41.00 -30.77
N ASP A 66 2.66 40.11 -29.80
CA ASP A 66 3.14 40.39 -28.45
C ASP A 66 4.02 39.26 -27.89
N ASP A 67 4.58 39.44 -26.70
CA ASP A 67 5.50 38.48 -26.09
C ASP A 67 4.84 37.11 -25.83
N GLY A 68 3.53 37.06 -25.57
CA GLY A 68 2.81 35.82 -25.30
C GLY A 68 2.65 34.93 -26.54
N ASP A 69 2.76 35.51 -27.73
CA ASP A 69 2.75 34.77 -28.99
C ASP A 69 4.04 33.96 -29.24
N CYS A 70 5.13 34.32 -28.54
CA CYS A 70 6.45 33.69 -28.68
C CYS A 70 6.72 32.58 -27.66
N ASP A 71 5.85 32.41 -26.66
CA ASP A 71 6.00 31.42 -25.60
C ASP A 71 5.86 30.00 -26.17
N ASN A 72 6.97 29.26 -26.16
CA ASN A 72 7.01 27.90 -26.68
C ASN A 72 6.60 26.84 -25.63
N GLY A 73 6.29 27.28 -24.40
CA GLY A 73 5.89 26.45 -23.27
C GLY A 73 7.06 25.77 -22.55
N ASN A 74 8.30 26.07 -22.92
CA ASN A 74 9.49 25.65 -22.18
C ASN A 74 9.95 26.80 -21.27
N PHE A 75 10.30 26.45 -20.04
CA PHE A 75 10.75 27.40 -19.02
C PHE A 75 12.25 27.69 -19.14
N CYS A 76 13.08 26.71 -19.55
CA CYS A 76 14.54 26.81 -19.39
C CYS A 76 15.29 27.57 -20.48
N ASP A 77 14.71 27.82 -21.65
CA ASP A 77 15.22 28.80 -22.60
C ASP A 77 14.77 30.24 -22.25
N GLY A 78 13.90 30.38 -21.27
CA GLY A 78 13.48 31.63 -20.65
C GLY A 78 12.44 32.38 -21.47
N ALA A 79 11.77 33.35 -20.83
CA ALA A 79 10.67 34.09 -21.45
C ALA A 79 11.09 34.74 -22.78
N GLU A 80 10.50 34.25 -23.86
CA GLU A 80 10.68 34.82 -25.19
C GLU A 80 9.96 36.16 -25.30
N THR A 81 10.52 37.04 -26.12
CA THR A 81 9.95 38.36 -26.35
C THR A 81 9.74 38.58 -27.83
N CYS A 82 8.64 39.22 -28.17
CA CYS A 82 8.40 39.70 -29.51
C CYS A 82 9.20 40.98 -29.71
N SER A 83 10.19 40.93 -30.59
CA SER A 83 11.06 42.07 -30.84
C SER A 83 10.29 43.24 -31.49
N ASP A 84 10.88 44.44 -31.46
CA ASP A 84 10.37 45.62 -32.18
C ASP A 84 10.26 45.43 -33.72
N MET A 85 10.77 44.31 -34.24
CA MET A 85 10.67 43.91 -35.66
C MET A 85 9.64 42.79 -35.90
N ASN A 86 8.86 42.41 -34.88
CA ASN A 86 7.86 41.33 -34.90
C ASN A 86 8.43 39.94 -35.23
N GLU A 87 9.66 39.69 -34.80
CA GLU A 87 10.33 38.38 -34.78
C GLU A 87 10.47 37.89 -33.34
N CYS A 88 10.27 36.59 -33.10
CA CYS A 88 10.44 36.03 -31.76
C CYS A 88 11.92 35.93 -31.40
N ALA A 89 12.31 36.66 -30.36
CA ALA A 89 13.63 36.55 -29.76
C ALA A 89 13.59 35.47 -28.67
N THR A 90 14.48 34.49 -28.78
CA THR A 90 14.69 33.48 -27.72
C THR A 90 15.00 34.19 -26.40
N GLY A 91 14.41 33.70 -25.32
CA GLY A 91 14.65 34.23 -23.99
C GLY A 91 16.07 34.02 -23.50
N THR A 92 16.29 34.45 -22.26
CA THR A 92 17.53 34.17 -21.53
C THR A 92 17.20 33.18 -20.44
N ALA A 93 17.93 32.07 -20.36
CA ALA A 93 17.71 31.02 -19.37
C ALA A 93 17.57 31.63 -17.96
N PRO A 94 16.48 31.30 -17.22
CA PRO A 94 16.14 31.96 -15.96
C PRO A 94 17.09 31.60 -14.80
N CYS A 95 17.73 30.43 -14.85
CA CYS A 95 18.64 29.95 -13.82
C CYS A 95 20.03 30.56 -14.05
N THR A 96 20.37 31.58 -13.25
CA THR A 96 21.60 32.37 -13.41
C THR A 96 22.50 32.33 -12.18
N ASP A 97 22.06 31.70 -11.10
CA ASP A 97 22.85 31.49 -9.88
C ASP A 97 23.74 30.24 -10.03
N GLU A 98 24.94 30.27 -9.44
CA GLU A 98 25.87 29.12 -9.46
C GLU A 98 25.24 27.91 -8.76
N GLY A 99 25.19 26.75 -9.44
CA GLY A 99 24.67 25.49 -8.88
C GLY A 99 23.19 25.18 -9.16
N GLN A 100 22.48 26.02 -9.94
CA GLN A 100 21.11 25.72 -10.34
C GLN A 100 21.05 25.03 -11.71
N GLU A 101 20.38 23.88 -11.78
CA GLU A 101 20.00 23.23 -13.03
C GLU A 101 18.54 23.54 -13.37
N CYS A 102 18.23 23.75 -14.64
CA CYS A 102 16.87 24.07 -15.03
C CYS A 102 16.06 22.81 -15.35
N ASN A 103 14.89 22.68 -14.74
CA ASN A 103 13.98 21.55 -14.91
C ASN A 103 12.70 21.96 -15.64
N GLU A 104 12.56 21.51 -16.89
CA GLU A 104 11.41 21.77 -17.76
C GLU A 104 10.12 21.05 -17.35
N ALA A 105 10.20 19.98 -16.56
CA ALA A 105 9.01 19.23 -16.17
C ALA A 105 8.27 19.89 -14.99
N SER A 106 8.98 20.71 -14.21
CA SER A 106 8.45 21.38 -13.02
C SER A 106 8.48 22.91 -13.13
N ASP A 107 8.85 23.46 -14.29
CA ASP A 107 9.02 24.89 -14.55
C ASP A 107 9.83 25.61 -13.46
N SER A 108 10.96 25.03 -13.06
CA SER A 108 11.75 25.54 -11.93
C SER A 108 13.27 25.43 -12.11
N CYS A 109 13.99 26.30 -11.41
CA CYS A 109 15.44 26.18 -11.22
C CYS A 109 15.69 25.30 -10.00
N ASP A 110 16.08 24.06 -10.25
CA ASP A 110 16.42 23.10 -9.22
C ASP A 110 17.88 23.30 -8.77
N VAL A 111 18.19 22.85 -7.56
CA VAL A 111 19.57 22.84 -7.05
C VAL A 111 20.27 21.55 -7.46
N THR A 112 21.60 21.56 -7.49
CA THR A 112 22.41 20.40 -7.94
C THR A 112 22.16 19.10 -7.18
N CYS A 113 21.62 19.17 -5.97
CA CYS A 113 21.16 18.02 -5.20
C CYS A 113 20.00 18.45 -4.30
N VAL A 114 19.04 17.55 -4.10
CA VAL A 114 17.92 17.71 -3.14
C VAL A 114 18.06 16.76 -1.97
N ASP A 115 18.79 15.66 -2.16
CA ASP A 115 19.26 14.79 -1.10
C ASP A 115 20.64 14.20 -1.45
N ASP A 116 21.24 13.47 -0.50
CA ASP A 116 22.59 12.91 -0.64
C ASP A 116 22.71 11.89 -1.78
N THR A 117 21.60 11.31 -2.25
CA THR A 117 21.62 10.31 -3.33
C THR A 117 21.95 10.92 -4.69
N ASP A 118 21.79 12.23 -4.83
CA ASP A 118 22.17 12.99 -6.02
C ASP A 118 23.70 13.19 -6.12
N CYS A 119 24.42 13.10 -5.00
CA CYS A 119 25.85 13.35 -4.89
C CYS A 119 26.69 12.08 -5.14
N THR A 120 26.83 11.71 -6.42
CA THR A 120 27.49 10.45 -6.84
C THR A 120 28.98 10.58 -7.21
N GLU A 121 29.58 11.76 -7.02
CA GLU A 121 31.00 12.00 -7.34
C GLU A 121 31.94 11.58 -6.19
N ALA A 122 33.14 11.10 -6.54
CA ALA A 122 34.11 10.66 -5.54
C ALA A 122 34.67 11.85 -4.74
N GLY A 123 34.29 11.93 -3.46
CA GLY A 123 34.73 12.97 -2.52
C GLY A 123 33.71 14.09 -2.28
N ALA A 124 32.50 13.99 -2.82
CA ALA A 124 31.39 14.88 -2.48
C ALA A 124 30.09 14.06 -2.44
N THR A 125 29.71 13.62 -1.23
CA THR A 125 28.65 12.64 -0.98
C THR A 125 27.47 13.21 -0.22
N VAL A 126 27.57 14.43 0.32
CA VAL A 126 26.53 15.04 1.16
C VAL A 126 25.98 16.29 0.46
N CYS A 127 24.66 16.40 0.44
CA CYS A 127 23.97 17.54 -0.13
C CYS A 127 23.70 18.61 0.93
N VAL A 128 24.47 19.69 0.90
CA VAL A 128 24.32 20.81 1.85
C VAL A 128 23.96 22.07 1.10
N ASP A 129 22.82 22.66 1.46
CA ASP A 129 22.29 23.87 0.81
C ASP A 129 22.28 23.79 -0.73
N GLY A 130 22.00 22.59 -1.26
CA GLY A 130 21.87 22.33 -2.69
C GLY A 130 23.19 22.14 -3.43
N THR A 131 24.32 22.03 -2.73
CA THR A 131 25.65 21.75 -3.31
C THR A 131 26.21 20.46 -2.72
N CYS A 132 26.77 19.58 -3.56
CA CYS A 132 27.48 18.40 -3.10
C CYS A 132 28.83 18.79 -2.48
N VAL A 133 29.01 18.43 -1.21
CA VAL A 133 30.22 18.66 -0.42
C VAL A 133 30.72 17.35 0.17
N GLU A 134 31.95 17.33 0.71
CA GLU A 134 32.54 16.14 1.32
C GLU A 134 31.83 15.75 2.61
N CYS A 135 31.34 16.76 3.36
CA CYS A 135 30.64 16.60 4.64
C CYS A 135 29.65 17.74 4.87
N GLY A 136 28.58 17.49 5.62
CA GLY A 136 27.63 18.51 6.09
C GLY A 136 27.68 18.74 7.60
N ASP A 137 28.06 17.73 8.37
CA ASP A 137 28.39 17.86 9.78
C ASP A 137 29.63 17.03 10.15
N ASP A 138 30.05 17.11 11.42
CA ASP A 138 31.25 16.43 11.91
C ASP A 138 31.12 14.90 11.84
N ALA A 139 29.89 14.34 11.87
CA ALA A 139 29.68 12.90 11.82
C ALA A 139 29.95 12.32 10.42
N ASP A 140 29.80 13.13 9.37
CA ASP A 140 30.14 12.74 7.99
C ASP A 140 31.66 12.57 7.78
N CYS A 141 32.49 13.09 8.69
CA CYS A 141 33.95 13.05 8.60
C CYS A 141 34.63 11.94 9.39
N ASP A 142 33.85 11.08 10.06
CA ASP A 142 34.35 9.98 10.87
C ASP A 142 35.22 9.03 10.02
N ASP A 143 36.54 9.05 10.22
CA ASP A 143 37.47 8.15 9.54
C ASP A 143 37.69 6.82 10.28
N ALA A 144 36.91 6.61 11.35
CA ALA A 144 36.98 5.50 12.28
C ALA A 144 38.32 5.37 13.02
N ASP A 145 39.19 6.38 12.97
CA ASP A 145 40.33 6.53 13.87
C ASP A 145 39.89 7.35 15.08
N LEU A 146 39.60 6.65 16.17
CA LEU A 146 39.14 7.28 17.41
C LEU A 146 40.20 8.23 18.02
N CYS A 147 41.44 8.24 17.48
CA CYS A 147 42.52 9.12 17.87
C CYS A 147 42.65 10.40 17.03
N THR A 148 41.64 10.72 16.23
CA THR A 148 41.51 12.02 15.56
C THR A 148 40.23 12.73 15.98
N ASP A 149 40.32 14.04 16.16
CA ASP A 149 39.15 14.91 16.19
C ASP A 149 38.76 15.20 14.74
N ASP A 150 37.65 14.61 14.30
CA ASP A 150 37.11 14.78 12.96
C ASP A 150 36.12 15.93 12.94
N ALA A 151 36.38 16.92 12.08
CA ALA A 151 35.53 18.10 11.96
C ALA A 151 35.26 18.46 10.51
N CYS A 152 34.01 18.77 10.20
CA CYS A 152 33.61 19.28 8.91
C CYS A 152 33.81 20.79 8.86
N THR A 153 34.85 21.25 8.17
CA THR A 153 35.15 22.68 8.04
C THR A 153 35.02 23.14 6.59
N ASP A 154 34.10 24.07 6.33
CA ASP A 154 33.82 24.61 5.00
C ASP A 154 33.48 23.52 3.95
N GLY A 155 32.79 22.44 4.36
CA GLY A 155 32.36 21.34 3.49
C GLY A 155 33.48 20.35 3.12
N ALA A 156 34.59 20.36 3.87
CA ALA A 156 35.70 19.42 3.75
C ALA A 156 36.08 18.84 5.11
N CYS A 157 36.49 17.57 5.12
CA CYS A 157 36.86 16.89 6.36
C CYS A 157 38.26 17.27 6.83
N ALA A 158 38.37 17.54 8.13
CA ALA A 158 39.61 17.85 8.81
C ALA A 158 39.78 16.92 10.02
N ASN A 159 40.67 15.94 9.89
CA ASN A 159 40.94 14.94 10.93
C ASN A 159 42.24 15.35 11.61
N THR A 160 42.16 15.74 12.88
CA THR A 160 43.30 16.27 13.63
C THR A 160 43.68 15.32 14.75
N ASP A 161 44.93 14.83 14.76
CA ASP A 161 45.43 13.94 15.81
C ASP A 161 45.13 14.50 17.23
N VAL A 162 44.50 13.68 18.06
CA VAL A 162 44.24 13.97 19.48
C VAL A 162 45.57 14.10 20.21
N VAL A 163 45.76 15.21 20.91
CA VAL A 163 46.98 15.49 21.70
C VAL A 163 46.78 15.01 23.12
N CYS A 164 47.46 13.92 23.49
CA CYS A 164 47.30 13.25 24.78
C CYS A 164 48.31 13.60 25.88
N ASP A 165 49.22 14.56 25.65
CA ASP A 165 50.23 14.96 26.64
C ASP A 165 49.55 15.54 27.89
N ASP A 166 49.63 14.81 29.01
CA ASP A 166 48.98 15.16 30.28
C ASP A 166 49.86 16.06 31.17
N GLU A 167 51.00 16.54 30.63
CA GLU A 167 52.03 17.32 31.31
C GLU A 167 52.68 16.61 32.52
N THR A 168 52.49 15.29 32.67
CA THR A 168 53.04 14.49 33.77
C THR A 168 54.30 13.73 33.35
N ASN A 169 55.39 13.88 34.11
CA ASN A 169 56.70 13.30 33.72
C ASN A 169 56.83 11.78 33.95
N CYS A 170 55.82 11.13 34.51
CA CYS A 170 55.85 9.72 34.92
C CYS A 170 54.98 8.81 34.05
N THR A 171 54.41 9.34 32.97
CA THR A 171 53.52 8.66 32.04
C THR A 171 54.11 8.71 30.63
N ASP A 172 53.77 7.71 29.81
CA ASP A 172 53.98 7.73 28.35
C ASP A 172 52.61 7.85 27.71
N ASP A 173 52.29 9.04 27.23
CA ASP A 173 50.94 9.38 26.79
C ASP A 173 50.78 9.07 25.31
N SER A 174 49.79 8.24 25.02
CA SER A 174 49.41 7.90 23.66
C SER A 174 47.90 7.77 23.58
N CYS A 175 47.32 8.03 22.43
CA CYS A 175 45.92 7.69 22.22
C CYS A 175 45.81 6.19 21.90
N ASP A 176 44.88 5.49 22.57
CA ASP A 176 44.59 4.09 22.25
C ASP A 176 43.70 4.03 20.99
N PRO A 177 44.19 3.48 19.86
CA PRO A 177 43.42 3.45 18.61
C PRO A 177 42.18 2.55 18.66
N ALA A 178 42.00 1.73 19.71
CA ALA A 178 40.81 0.90 19.90
C ALA A 178 39.69 1.60 20.68
N THR A 179 40.01 2.61 21.49
CA THR A 179 39.02 3.29 22.35
C THR A 179 38.94 4.81 22.09
N GLY A 180 39.94 5.41 21.47
CA GLY A 180 40.05 6.87 21.28
C GLY A 180 40.45 7.63 22.53
N GLU A 181 40.62 6.94 23.65
CA GLU A 181 40.98 7.57 24.89
C GLU A 181 42.48 7.83 24.95
N CYS A 182 42.84 8.98 25.49
CA CYS A 182 44.21 9.26 25.86
C CYS A 182 44.62 8.33 27.01
N VAL A 183 45.48 7.37 26.69
CA VAL A 183 46.07 6.47 27.68
C VAL A 183 47.45 6.99 28.07
N SER A 184 47.55 7.42 29.32
CA SER A 184 48.81 7.78 29.96
C SER A 184 49.36 6.55 30.68
N ALA A 185 50.22 5.79 29.99
CA ALA A 185 50.73 4.53 30.53
C ALA A 185 51.80 4.82 31.61
N PRO A 186 51.65 4.28 32.84
CA PRO A 186 52.62 4.53 33.90
C PRO A 186 54.01 3.98 33.54
N THR A 187 55.03 4.83 33.56
CA THR A 187 56.41 4.35 33.61
C THR A 187 56.74 3.99 35.06
N GLU A 188 57.33 2.81 35.31
CA GLU A 188 57.59 2.36 36.69
C GLU A 188 58.44 3.37 37.50
N CYS A 189 57.86 3.87 38.59
CA CYS A 189 58.58 4.59 39.64
C CYS A 189 59.68 3.67 40.23
N PRO A 190 60.85 4.21 40.64
CA PRO A 190 61.90 3.42 41.28
C PRO A 190 61.36 2.63 42.49
N GLU A 191 61.83 1.38 42.66
CA GLU A 191 61.37 0.46 43.73
C GLU A 191 61.16 1.17 45.08
N GLY A 192 59.92 1.13 45.59
CA GLY A 192 59.51 1.67 46.89
C GLY A 192 58.63 2.93 46.85
N GLN A 193 58.30 3.47 45.67
CA GLN A 193 57.41 4.62 45.51
C GLN A 193 56.24 4.30 44.57
N THR A 194 55.10 4.98 44.76
CA THR A 194 53.93 5.02 43.86
C THR A 194 53.71 6.42 43.35
N CYS A 195 53.00 6.56 42.23
CA CYS A 195 52.64 7.87 41.72
C CYS A 195 51.60 8.54 42.64
N ASP A 196 51.84 9.79 43.02
CA ASP A 196 50.89 10.63 43.74
C ASP A 196 49.83 11.15 42.75
N ALA A 197 48.59 10.68 42.85
CA ALA A 197 47.52 10.98 41.88
C ALA A 197 47.14 12.47 41.82
N ASP A 198 47.43 13.25 42.88
CA ASP A 198 47.13 14.68 42.92
C ASP A 198 48.25 15.55 42.31
N THR A 199 49.48 15.04 42.27
CA THR A 199 50.66 15.86 41.92
C THR A 199 51.52 15.29 40.79
N GLY A 200 51.34 14.03 40.41
CA GLY A 200 52.08 13.39 39.31
C GLY A 200 53.54 13.03 39.62
N ASP A 201 53.97 13.18 40.87
CA ASP A 201 55.31 12.85 41.36
C ASP A 201 55.33 11.49 42.06
N CYS A 202 56.43 10.73 41.99
CA CYS A 202 56.58 9.49 42.77
C CYS A 202 56.72 9.80 44.29
N VAL A 203 55.85 9.21 45.12
CA VAL A 203 55.77 9.32 46.60
C VAL A 203 55.61 7.93 47.26
N GLU A 204 55.46 7.79 48.59
CA GLU A 204 55.33 6.47 49.25
C GLU A 204 53.91 6.19 49.79
N VAL A 205 53.43 4.92 49.75
CA VAL A 205 52.02 4.47 49.93
C VAL A 205 51.52 4.37 51.39
N THR A 206 50.22 4.68 51.61
CA THR A 206 49.41 4.42 52.84
C THR A 206 48.03 3.80 52.52
N ALA A 207 47.44 3.01 53.44
CA ALA A 207 46.19 2.19 53.28
C ALA A 207 44.86 2.94 53.60
N CYS A 208 43.69 2.37 53.24
CA CYS A 208 42.34 2.99 53.42
C CYS A 208 41.99 3.25 54.90
N GLU A 209 41.32 4.37 55.20
CA GLU A 209 40.90 4.73 56.57
C GLU A 209 39.37 4.76 56.75
N THR A 210 38.59 4.91 55.67
CA THR A 210 37.12 5.03 55.67
C THR A 210 36.47 4.35 54.45
N ASP A 211 35.19 4.02 54.53
CA ASP A 211 34.44 3.41 53.42
C ASP A 211 34.41 4.31 52.17
N GLU A 212 34.36 5.63 52.33
CA GLU A 212 34.48 6.59 51.22
C GLU A 212 35.84 6.59 50.52
N ASP A 213 36.89 6.03 51.12
CA ASP A 213 38.17 5.84 50.43
C ASP A 213 38.15 4.65 49.46
N CYS A 214 37.06 3.86 49.48
CA CYS A 214 36.86 2.65 48.68
C CYS A 214 35.74 2.77 47.65
N ASP A 215 35.01 3.90 47.62
CA ASP A 215 33.96 4.17 46.62
C ASP A 215 34.63 4.43 45.26
N ASP A 216 34.46 3.49 44.33
CA ASP A 216 35.00 3.59 42.97
C ASP A 216 34.01 4.27 42.00
N GLY A 217 32.82 4.63 42.48
CA GLY A 217 31.77 5.27 41.72
C GLY A 217 30.98 4.34 40.79
N ASP A 218 31.17 3.01 40.86
CA ASP A 218 30.42 2.03 40.08
C ASP A 218 29.17 1.52 40.85
N PRO A 219 27.96 1.99 40.53
CA PRO A 219 26.75 1.56 41.25
C PRO A 219 26.39 0.08 40.99
N CYS A 220 27.00 -0.59 40.01
CA CYS A 220 26.66 -1.97 39.63
C CYS A 220 27.32 -3.04 40.52
N ASN A 221 28.41 -2.70 41.23
CA ASN A 221 29.10 -3.63 42.13
C ASN A 221 28.64 -3.48 43.61
N GLY A 222 27.85 -2.45 43.90
CA GLY A 222 27.24 -2.14 45.21
C GLY A 222 28.21 -1.51 46.23
N ASP A 223 27.66 -0.80 47.22
CA ASP A 223 28.43 -0.04 48.22
C ASP A 223 29.65 -0.78 48.80
N GLU A 224 30.84 -0.25 48.56
CA GLU A 224 32.12 -0.76 49.06
C GLU A 224 32.36 -0.42 50.52
N THR A 225 33.17 -1.25 51.18
CA THR A 225 33.54 -1.05 52.59
C THR A 225 35.04 -1.15 52.79
N CYS A 226 35.60 -0.28 53.63
CA CYS A 226 37.00 -0.34 54.05
C CYS A 226 37.12 -1.28 55.26
N ASP A 227 37.73 -2.44 55.04
CA ASP A 227 38.08 -3.42 56.07
C ASP A 227 39.53 -3.90 55.88
N ALA A 228 40.46 -3.13 56.43
CA ALA A 228 41.89 -3.38 56.39
C ALA A 228 42.35 -4.70 57.08
N GLU A 229 41.44 -5.43 57.74
CA GLU A 229 41.72 -6.74 58.35
C GLU A 229 41.05 -7.91 57.60
N ASN A 230 40.30 -7.66 56.52
CA ASN A 230 39.59 -8.67 55.74
C ASN A 230 40.52 -9.36 54.72
N GLU A 231 40.54 -10.69 54.70
CA GLU A 231 41.34 -11.49 53.74
C GLU A 231 40.82 -11.42 52.30
N ALA A 232 39.59 -10.94 52.10
CA ALA A 232 38.97 -10.72 50.79
C ALA A 232 39.11 -9.28 50.28
N ALA A 233 39.67 -8.37 51.09
CA ALA A 233 39.96 -7.02 50.67
C ALA A 233 41.16 -6.99 49.70
N ASP A 234 41.19 -5.99 48.84
CA ASP A 234 42.34 -5.73 47.97
C ASP A 234 43.59 -5.28 48.78
N ASP A 235 44.71 -5.00 48.10
CA ASP A 235 45.96 -4.58 48.76
C ASP A 235 45.86 -3.22 49.48
N GLN A 236 44.72 -2.51 49.37
CA GLN A 236 44.42 -1.23 50.04
C GLN A 236 43.44 -1.38 51.21
N GLY A 237 42.79 -2.54 51.36
CA GLY A 237 41.81 -2.82 52.41
C GLY A 237 40.35 -2.63 52.00
N CYS A 238 40.06 -2.46 50.70
CA CYS A 238 38.71 -2.25 50.18
C CYS A 238 38.02 -3.57 49.82
N VAL A 239 36.75 -3.71 50.20
CA VAL A 239 35.90 -4.88 49.95
C VAL A 239 34.72 -4.44 49.10
N ALA A 240 34.59 -5.03 47.91
CA ALA A 240 33.48 -4.80 46.99
C ALA A 240 32.12 -5.16 47.62
N GLY A 241 31.07 -4.43 47.24
CA GLY A 241 29.70 -4.69 47.67
C GLY A 241 29.07 -5.93 47.04
N THR A 242 27.74 -6.01 47.11
CA THR A 242 26.96 -7.06 46.44
C THR A 242 26.40 -6.54 45.12
N ASP A 243 26.64 -7.27 44.04
CA ASP A 243 26.09 -7.05 42.69
C ASP A 243 24.63 -6.58 42.75
N ALA A 244 24.37 -5.43 42.12
CA ALA A 244 23.06 -4.78 42.10
C ALA A 244 21.97 -5.65 41.45
N CYS A 245 22.35 -6.58 40.57
CA CYS A 245 21.42 -7.48 39.87
C CYS A 245 21.30 -8.86 40.52
N ALA A 246 21.87 -9.06 41.71
CA ALA A 246 21.76 -10.31 42.45
C ALA A 246 20.30 -10.62 42.84
N GLY A 247 19.67 -11.54 42.09
CA GLY A 247 18.31 -12.01 42.31
C GLY A 247 17.29 -11.62 41.23
N THR A 248 17.72 -10.89 40.20
CA THR A 248 16.96 -10.72 38.96
C THR A 248 16.98 -12.05 38.19
N ASP A 249 15.80 -12.55 37.81
CA ASP A 249 15.62 -13.82 37.11
C ASP A 249 15.46 -13.54 35.61
N CYS A 250 16.53 -13.69 34.82
CA CYS A 250 16.53 -13.61 33.35
C CYS A 250 16.53 -15.01 32.70
N GLY A 251 15.98 -16.03 33.38
CA GLY A 251 15.95 -17.39 32.84
C GLY A 251 17.34 -18.04 32.77
N ASP A 252 17.78 -18.40 31.57
CA ASP A 252 19.09 -19.04 31.33
C ASP A 252 20.23 -18.01 31.11
N ASP A 253 19.91 -16.71 30.98
CA ASP A 253 20.87 -15.63 30.79
C ASP A 253 21.19 -14.89 32.09
N ASP A 254 22.43 -14.37 32.17
CA ASP A 254 22.88 -13.54 33.28
C ASP A 254 22.37 -12.09 33.08
N PRO A 255 21.73 -11.44 34.07
CA PRO A 255 21.28 -10.05 33.96
C PRO A 255 22.46 -9.09 33.73
N ILE A 256 22.27 -8.10 32.86
CA ILE A 256 23.28 -7.06 32.60
C ILE A 256 22.92 -5.82 33.43
N CYS A 257 23.85 -5.35 34.26
CA CYS A 257 23.70 -4.06 34.93
C CYS A 257 24.15 -2.92 34.01
N THR A 258 23.30 -1.92 33.84
CA THR A 258 23.57 -0.65 33.15
C THR A 258 23.39 0.51 34.11
N VAL A 259 23.95 1.67 33.79
CA VAL A 259 23.76 2.90 34.59
C VAL A 259 22.89 3.84 33.78
N ASN A 260 21.74 4.23 34.35
CA ASN A 260 20.82 5.13 33.65
C ASN A 260 21.24 6.61 33.75
N ASP A 261 20.50 7.48 33.07
CA ASP A 261 20.76 8.93 33.04
C ASP A 261 20.74 9.61 34.43
N ALA A 262 20.19 8.94 35.46
CA ALA A 262 20.19 9.43 36.84
C ALA A 262 21.42 8.99 37.64
N GLY A 263 22.29 8.14 37.07
CA GLY A 263 23.44 7.55 37.75
C GLY A 263 23.09 6.34 38.63
N ASP A 264 21.87 5.81 38.50
CA ASP A 264 21.41 4.64 39.26
C ASP A 264 21.64 3.36 38.45
N ALA A 265 21.96 2.26 39.14
CA ALA A 265 22.05 0.93 38.54
C ALA A 265 20.67 0.43 38.07
N GLU A 266 20.60 -0.07 36.84
CA GLU A 266 19.42 -0.60 36.17
C GLU A 266 19.76 -1.98 35.57
N CYS A 267 19.01 -3.01 35.96
CA CYS A 267 19.24 -4.37 35.47
C CYS A 267 18.40 -4.62 34.22
N ASP A 268 19.06 -4.90 33.11
CA ASP A 268 18.45 -5.20 31.83
C ASP A 268 18.70 -6.67 31.46
N CYS A 269 17.67 -7.36 30.96
CA CYS A 269 17.83 -8.70 30.42
C CYS A 269 18.07 -8.54 28.90
N PRO A 270 19.18 -9.03 28.34
CA PRO A 270 19.40 -8.95 26.90
C PRO A 270 18.27 -9.68 26.14
N ASP A 271 17.74 -9.06 25.09
CA ASP A 271 16.67 -9.61 24.25
C ASP A 271 17.05 -11.03 23.77
N VAL A 272 16.19 -12.03 24.06
CA VAL A 272 16.39 -13.40 23.59
C VAL A 272 15.94 -13.48 22.12
N ILE A 273 16.92 -13.40 21.22
CA ILE A 273 16.66 -13.29 19.77
C ILE A 273 15.89 -14.50 19.20
N ALA A 274 16.03 -15.70 19.77
CA ALA A 274 15.17 -16.86 19.45
C ALA A 274 15.31 -18.07 20.39
N GLU A 275 14.19 -18.63 20.85
CA GLU A 275 14.09 -19.89 21.61
C GLU A 275 13.62 -21.07 20.73
N LEU A 276 14.20 -22.27 20.88
CA LEU A 276 13.99 -23.37 19.93
C LEU A 276 13.29 -24.60 20.56
N PHE A 277 12.12 -24.96 20.04
CA PHE A 277 11.51 -26.27 20.32
C PHE A 277 12.33 -27.40 19.68
N THR A 278 12.55 -28.47 20.42
CA THR A 278 13.25 -29.69 20.01
C THR A 278 12.29 -30.88 19.89
N LEU A 279 12.80 -32.10 19.71
CA LEU A 279 11.96 -33.30 19.70
C LEU A 279 11.64 -33.83 21.12
N ASN A 280 12.12 -33.16 22.16
CA ASN A 280 11.89 -33.53 23.55
C ASN A 280 10.61 -32.86 24.08
N GLN A 281 10.34 -33.02 25.38
CA GLN A 281 9.38 -32.18 26.07
C GLN A 281 10.11 -30.92 26.50
N ASP A 282 9.80 -29.81 25.86
CA ASP A 282 10.48 -28.55 26.11
C ASP A 282 9.70 -27.69 27.14
N THR A 283 10.44 -26.89 27.89
CA THR A 283 9.91 -25.91 28.85
C THR A 283 10.75 -24.65 28.66
N LEU A 284 10.28 -23.79 27.76
CA LEU A 284 10.95 -22.57 27.33
C LEU A 284 10.37 -21.36 28.09
N SER A 285 11.18 -20.34 28.30
CA SER A 285 10.77 -19.04 28.83
C SER A 285 11.50 -17.96 28.06
N GLY A 286 10.79 -16.94 27.64
CA GLY A 286 11.31 -15.73 27.04
C GLY A 286 11.90 -14.76 28.08
N SER A 287 12.27 -13.58 27.59
CA SER A 287 12.73 -12.40 28.32
C SER A 287 11.55 -11.46 28.62
N THR A 288 11.80 -10.17 28.90
CA THR A 288 10.73 -9.16 28.98
C THR A 288 10.70 -8.23 27.76
N GLY A 289 11.48 -8.57 26.73
CA GLY A 289 11.47 -7.92 25.41
C GLY A 289 10.69 -8.75 24.38
N ASP A 290 10.80 -8.40 23.10
CA ASP A 290 10.08 -9.11 22.04
C ASP A 290 10.83 -10.39 21.64
N ASP A 291 10.31 -11.56 22.03
CA ASP A 291 10.97 -12.84 21.80
C ASP A 291 10.39 -13.61 20.60
N VAL A 292 11.22 -14.50 20.02
CA VAL A 292 10.81 -15.41 18.94
C VAL A 292 10.99 -16.86 19.35
N PHE A 293 9.90 -17.62 19.39
CA PHE A 293 9.92 -19.07 19.59
C PHE A 293 9.84 -19.80 18.25
N GLU A 294 10.85 -20.62 17.92
CA GLU A 294 10.91 -21.39 16.69
C GLU A 294 10.48 -22.85 16.88
N GLY A 295 9.54 -23.29 16.05
CA GLY A 295 9.02 -24.66 16.04
C GLY A 295 9.22 -25.39 14.71
N PRO A 296 10.45 -25.66 14.23
CA PRO A 296 10.67 -26.27 12.92
C PRO A 296 10.25 -27.75 12.83
N LEU A 297 10.32 -28.32 11.62
CA LEU A 297 10.26 -29.77 11.46
C LEU A 297 11.63 -30.39 11.73
N ALA A 298 11.69 -31.38 12.61
CA ALA A 298 12.89 -32.17 12.86
C ALA A 298 12.76 -33.60 12.31
N PHE A 299 13.87 -34.15 11.80
CA PHE A 299 13.91 -35.53 11.32
C PHE A 299 14.02 -36.51 12.50
N ASN A 300 13.02 -37.37 12.68
CA ASN A 300 13.07 -38.43 13.67
C ASN A 300 13.66 -39.70 13.04
N ALA A 301 14.89 -40.04 13.43
CA ALA A 301 15.59 -41.22 12.93
C ALA A 301 14.92 -42.56 13.30
N GLY A 302 14.11 -42.59 14.36
CA GLY A 302 13.37 -43.77 14.80
C GLY A 302 12.15 -44.09 13.93
N SER A 303 11.41 -43.07 13.47
CA SER A 303 10.26 -43.25 12.56
C SER A 303 10.62 -43.08 11.08
N GLY A 304 11.75 -42.45 10.76
CA GLY A 304 12.15 -42.13 9.39
C GLY A 304 11.33 -41.02 8.75
N THR A 305 10.65 -40.19 9.56
CA THR A 305 9.76 -39.12 9.11
C THR A 305 10.16 -37.77 9.71
N GLN A 306 9.77 -36.68 9.05
CA GLN A 306 9.77 -35.36 9.68
C GLN A 306 8.61 -35.25 10.67
N ILE A 307 8.87 -34.68 11.84
CA ILE A 307 7.90 -34.47 12.93
C ILE A 307 8.03 -33.01 13.37
N ALA A 308 6.93 -32.39 13.77
CA ALA A 308 6.96 -31.08 14.42
C ALA A 308 7.76 -31.15 15.73
N THR A 309 8.56 -30.13 16.00
CA THR A 309 9.21 -29.98 17.30
C THR A 309 8.23 -29.52 18.36
N VAL A 310 7.31 -28.61 18.03
CA VAL A 310 6.15 -28.31 18.89
C VAL A 310 5.24 -29.55 18.98
N GLN A 311 5.10 -30.08 20.18
CA GLN A 311 4.44 -31.33 20.50
C GLN A 311 3.43 -31.15 21.65
N THR A 312 2.73 -32.24 21.94
CA THR A 312 1.85 -32.31 23.11
C THR A 312 2.70 -32.37 24.38
N GLY A 313 2.43 -31.47 25.33
CA GLY A 313 3.11 -31.42 26.62
C GLY A 313 4.28 -30.45 26.70
N ASP A 314 4.68 -29.83 25.60
CA ASP A 314 5.64 -28.73 25.63
C ASP A 314 5.02 -27.49 26.24
N SER A 315 5.85 -26.63 26.82
CA SER A 315 5.44 -25.32 27.32
C SER A 315 6.40 -24.21 26.91
N ALA A 316 5.85 -23.05 26.60
CA ALA A 316 6.60 -21.81 26.41
C ALA A 316 5.84 -20.63 27.04
N ASN A 317 6.59 -19.68 27.58
CA ASN A 317 6.07 -18.47 28.21
C ASN A 317 6.85 -17.26 27.69
N GLY A 318 6.23 -16.33 26.96
CA GLY A 318 6.92 -15.15 26.43
C GLY A 318 7.15 -14.05 27.46
N LEU A 319 6.28 -13.95 28.48
CA LEU A 319 6.29 -12.92 29.54
C LEU A 319 5.76 -11.56 29.08
N ALA A 320 6.61 -10.58 28.85
CA ALA A 320 6.21 -9.23 28.46
C ALA A 320 6.95 -8.88 27.18
N GLY A 321 6.29 -8.16 26.27
CA GLY A 321 6.80 -7.96 24.91
C GLY A 321 5.71 -8.31 23.90
N ASP A 322 6.01 -8.13 22.62
CA ASP A 322 5.21 -8.64 21.51
C ASP A 322 5.84 -9.94 20.99
N ASP A 323 5.48 -11.07 21.60
CA ASP A 323 6.15 -12.35 21.37
C ASP A 323 5.58 -13.14 20.18
N VAL A 324 6.46 -13.84 19.48
CA VAL A 324 6.12 -14.57 18.25
C VAL A 324 6.48 -16.05 18.32
N LEU A 325 5.52 -16.94 18.07
CA LEU A 325 5.79 -18.35 17.75
C LEU A 325 5.74 -18.59 16.23
N ASP A 326 6.85 -19.05 15.65
CA ASP A 326 6.94 -19.50 14.26
C ASP A 326 7.06 -21.03 14.18
N ALA A 327 5.92 -21.72 14.04
CA ALA A 327 5.84 -23.18 14.06
C ALA A 327 5.50 -23.81 12.70
N THR A 328 6.21 -24.87 12.33
CA THR A 328 5.91 -25.71 11.15
C THR A 328 5.38 -27.07 11.59
N VAL A 329 4.19 -27.43 11.10
CA VAL A 329 3.42 -28.58 11.59
C VAL A 329 2.96 -29.49 10.45
N ASN A 330 2.86 -30.80 10.73
CA ASN A 330 2.59 -31.83 9.72
C ASN A 330 1.57 -32.89 10.17
N GLY A 331 0.39 -32.43 10.61
CA GLY A 331 -0.80 -33.26 10.74
C GLY A 331 -1.02 -33.97 12.07
N THR A 332 -0.18 -33.70 13.07
CA THR A 332 -0.33 -34.20 14.44
C THR A 332 -1.23 -33.29 15.27
N ALA A 333 -2.03 -33.87 16.17
CA ALA A 333 -2.74 -33.05 17.15
C ALA A 333 -1.74 -32.52 18.19
N LEU A 334 -1.85 -31.23 18.51
CA LEU A 334 -0.97 -30.50 19.41
C LEU A 334 -1.77 -30.04 20.64
N VAL A 335 -1.17 -30.24 21.82
CA VAL A 335 -1.67 -29.75 23.10
C VAL A 335 -0.49 -29.15 23.89
N PRO A 336 0.11 -28.05 23.39
CA PRO A 336 1.14 -27.33 24.13
C PRO A 336 0.49 -26.46 25.23
N THR A 337 1.32 -25.93 26.12
CA THR A 337 0.96 -24.86 27.06
C THR A 337 1.71 -23.61 26.66
N LEU A 338 1.01 -22.64 26.06
CA LEU A 338 1.63 -21.40 25.57
C LEU A 338 1.01 -20.24 26.35
N THR A 339 1.83 -19.46 27.03
CA THR A 339 1.38 -18.32 27.83
C THR A 339 2.11 -17.06 27.38
N ASP A 340 1.38 -15.96 27.24
CA ASP A 340 1.94 -14.65 26.88
C ASP A 340 2.82 -14.79 25.63
N ILE A 341 2.21 -15.31 24.54
CA ILE A 341 2.79 -15.35 23.20
C ILE A 341 1.72 -14.82 22.26
N GLU A 342 1.84 -13.54 21.93
CA GLU A 342 0.80 -12.72 21.34
C GLU A 342 0.53 -13.14 19.90
N THR A 343 1.57 -13.48 19.14
CA THR A 343 1.45 -13.89 17.74
C THR A 343 1.89 -15.33 17.52
N GLN A 344 0.99 -16.18 17.03
CA GLN A 344 1.29 -17.58 16.74
C GLN A 344 1.09 -17.90 15.26
N ASN A 345 2.21 -18.06 14.54
CA ASN A 345 2.26 -18.41 13.14
C ASN A 345 2.44 -19.92 12.96
N TYR A 346 1.53 -20.53 12.21
CA TYR A 346 1.57 -21.95 11.89
C TYR A 346 1.64 -22.18 10.38
N THR A 347 2.69 -22.87 9.95
CA THR A 347 2.83 -23.41 8.58
C THR A 347 2.43 -24.87 8.55
N CYS A 348 1.23 -25.16 8.04
CA CYS A 348 0.65 -26.50 8.00
C CYS A 348 0.89 -27.19 6.65
N PHE A 349 1.69 -28.27 6.65
CA PHE A 349 1.84 -29.16 5.48
C PHE A 349 0.78 -30.27 5.41
N ALA A 350 0.13 -30.56 6.53
CA ALA A 350 -1.01 -31.45 6.64
C ALA A 350 -1.99 -30.92 7.69
N ALA A 351 -3.25 -31.34 7.61
CA ALA A 351 -4.32 -30.84 8.47
C ALA A 351 -3.99 -31.10 9.95
N THR A 352 -3.78 -30.03 10.71
CA THR A 352 -3.24 -30.06 12.08
C THR A 352 -4.29 -29.51 13.04
N ALA A 353 -4.41 -30.14 14.21
CA ALA A 353 -5.32 -29.69 15.26
C ALA A 353 -4.52 -29.14 16.45
N LEU A 354 -4.81 -27.91 16.86
CA LEU A 354 -4.27 -27.25 18.05
C LEU A 354 -5.36 -27.15 19.12
N THR A 355 -5.03 -27.50 20.36
CA THR A 355 -5.95 -27.37 21.50
C THR A 355 -5.62 -26.10 22.27
N GLY A 356 -6.43 -25.06 22.09
CA GLY A 356 -6.27 -23.74 22.73
C GLY A 356 -6.69 -23.67 24.19
N THR A 357 -6.84 -24.80 24.89
CA THR A 357 -7.27 -24.81 26.30
C THR A 357 -6.20 -24.27 27.23
N ASN A 358 -4.94 -24.47 26.86
CA ASN A 358 -3.77 -24.05 27.61
C ASN A 358 -3.00 -22.94 26.86
N ILE A 359 -3.70 -22.18 26.02
CA ILE A 359 -3.15 -21.01 25.33
C ILE A 359 -3.81 -19.78 25.96
N THR A 360 -2.99 -18.87 26.49
CA THR A 360 -3.42 -17.61 27.12
C THR A 360 -2.48 -16.47 26.74
N GLY A 361 -2.98 -15.24 26.69
CA GLY A 361 -2.19 -14.09 26.22
C GLY A 361 -1.95 -14.12 24.71
N VAL A 362 -2.82 -14.76 23.92
CA VAL A 362 -2.70 -14.78 22.46
C VAL A 362 -3.65 -13.79 21.80
N ASP A 363 -3.09 -12.87 21.03
CA ASP A 363 -3.81 -11.86 20.28
C ASP A 363 -4.10 -12.34 18.85
N LEU A 364 -3.17 -13.03 18.21
CA LEU A 364 -3.25 -13.44 16.81
C LEU A 364 -2.83 -14.89 16.58
N ILE A 365 -3.71 -15.68 15.95
CA ILE A 365 -3.33 -16.99 15.39
C ILE A 365 -3.37 -16.93 13.87
N ASN A 366 -2.22 -17.18 13.25
CA ASN A 366 -2.01 -17.07 11.82
C ASN A 366 -1.77 -18.44 11.16
N SER A 367 -2.57 -18.74 10.14
CA SER A 367 -2.28 -19.83 9.20
C SER A 367 -1.42 -19.27 8.06
N LYS A 368 -0.10 -19.36 8.24
CA LYS A 368 0.93 -18.74 7.39
C LYS A 368 1.45 -19.73 6.35
N ASN A 369 1.40 -19.38 5.07
CA ASN A 369 1.89 -20.17 3.93
C ASN A 369 1.42 -21.65 3.94
N SER A 370 0.26 -21.90 4.53
CA SER A 370 -0.24 -23.25 4.79
C SER A 370 -0.86 -23.87 3.53
N VAL A 371 -0.59 -25.16 3.33
CA VAL A 371 -1.18 -25.99 2.25
C VAL A 371 -2.22 -26.98 2.77
N ALA A 372 -2.57 -26.86 4.05
CA ALA A 372 -3.62 -27.59 4.72
C ALA A 372 -4.23 -26.74 5.84
N THR A 373 -5.42 -27.13 6.31
CA THR A 373 -6.14 -26.37 7.35
C THR A 373 -5.50 -26.52 8.73
N LEU A 374 -5.29 -25.40 9.42
CA LEU A 374 -5.08 -25.35 10.87
C LEU A 374 -6.45 -25.37 11.56
N THR A 375 -6.66 -26.27 12.51
CA THR A 375 -7.88 -26.32 13.32
C THR A 375 -7.55 -26.05 14.79
N VAL A 376 -7.93 -24.89 15.31
CA VAL A 376 -7.78 -24.53 16.71
C VAL A 376 -9.08 -24.78 17.46
N THR A 377 -9.01 -25.47 18.59
CA THR A 377 -10.19 -25.84 19.38
C THR A 377 -10.11 -25.33 20.80
N ASN A 378 -11.25 -24.87 21.33
CA ASN A 378 -11.39 -24.42 22.71
C ASN A 378 -10.45 -23.25 23.09
N LEU A 379 -10.39 -22.21 22.26
CA LEU A 379 -9.74 -20.94 22.61
C LEU A 379 -10.45 -20.29 23.80
N GLN A 380 -9.70 -19.89 24.82
CA GLN A 380 -10.26 -19.40 26.09
C GLN A 380 -10.46 -17.88 26.14
N GLU A 381 -9.95 -17.15 25.15
CA GLU A 381 -10.06 -15.70 25.03
C GLU A 381 -10.42 -15.28 23.60
N THR A 382 -10.63 -13.98 23.42
CA THR A 382 -10.85 -13.42 22.08
C THR A 382 -9.49 -13.31 21.41
N THR A 383 -9.35 -13.95 20.25
CA THR A 383 -8.10 -14.02 19.51
C THR A 383 -8.43 -13.79 18.05
N ASP A 384 -7.70 -12.88 17.43
CA ASP A 384 -7.82 -12.59 16.03
C ASP A 384 -7.23 -13.72 15.20
N LEU A 385 -7.78 -13.86 14.00
CA LEU A 385 -7.40 -14.90 13.06
C LEU A 385 -6.64 -14.26 11.91
N CYS A 386 -5.58 -14.90 11.42
CA CYS A 386 -4.90 -14.48 10.21
C CYS A 386 -4.78 -15.64 9.23
N VAL A 387 -4.94 -15.32 7.94
CA VAL A 387 -4.59 -16.21 6.85
C VAL A 387 -3.61 -15.46 5.94
N GLU A 388 -2.37 -15.92 5.93
CA GLU A 388 -1.27 -15.28 5.21
C GLU A 388 -0.70 -16.23 4.14
N GLY A 389 -0.57 -15.75 2.91
CA GLY A 389 0.05 -16.50 1.81
C GLY A 389 -0.65 -17.81 1.43
N VAL A 390 -1.91 -18.02 1.80
CA VAL A 390 -2.66 -19.24 1.45
C VAL A 390 -3.19 -19.13 0.03
N THR A 391 -2.86 -20.09 -0.82
CA THR A 391 -3.21 -20.07 -2.26
C THR A 391 -4.20 -21.14 -2.69
N ASP A 392 -4.54 -22.09 -1.83
CA ASP A 392 -5.50 -23.16 -2.12
C ASP A 392 -6.86 -22.90 -1.46
N GLY A 393 -7.95 -23.16 -2.18
CA GLY A 393 -9.32 -22.93 -1.73
C GLY A 393 -9.85 -23.94 -0.72
N ALA A 394 -9.12 -25.04 -0.43
CA ALA A 394 -9.48 -26.01 0.60
C ALA A 394 -8.71 -25.83 1.92
N SER A 395 -7.66 -25.00 1.92
CA SER A 395 -6.78 -24.75 3.07
C SER A 395 -7.21 -23.50 3.84
N GLY A 396 -6.64 -23.27 5.03
CA GLY A 396 -6.92 -22.06 5.80
C GLY A 396 -6.93 -22.28 7.31
N LEU A 397 -7.91 -21.70 8.00
CA LEU A 397 -7.96 -21.62 9.47
C LEU A 397 -9.37 -21.88 9.99
N ALA A 398 -9.52 -22.85 10.89
CA ALA A 398 -10.77 -23.12 11.60
C ALA A 398 -10.56 -22.92 13.10
N ALA A 399 -11.27 -21.98 13.72
CA ALA A 399 -11.17 -21.68 15.14
C ALA A 399 -12.49 -21.98 15.86
N THR A 400 -12.40 -22.65 17.00
CA THR A 400 -13.51 -22.85 17.94
C THR A 400 -13.23 -22.16 19.25
N PHE A 401 -14.07 -21.20 19.61
CA PHE A 401 -13.98 -20.43 20.85
C PHE A 401 -14.81 -21.08 21.96
N ALA A 402 -14.31 -21.01 23.19
CA ALA A 402 -15.03 -21.48 24.36
C ALA A 402 -16.26 -20.61 24.64
N THR A 403 -17.31 -21.22 25.21
CA THR A 403 -18.58 -20.54 25.50
C THR A 403 -18.43 -19.27 26.36
N ALA A 404 -17.40 -19.20 27.20
CA ALA A 404 -17.17 -18.05 28.08
C ALA A 404 -16.72 -16.79 27.31
N VAL A 405 -16.09 -16.95 26.14
CA VAL A 405 -15.55 -15.84 25.32
C VAL A 405 -16.66 -14.96 24.77
N THR A 406 -17.77 -15.57 24.34
CA THR A 406 -18.84 -14.89 23.59
C THR A 406 -20.12 -14.74 24.41
N THR A 407 -19.99 -14.34 25.67
CA THR A 407 -21.14 -14.16 26.58
C THR A 407 -21.73 -12.75 26.55
N GLY A 408 -21.08 -11.82 25.86
CA GLY A 408 -21.53 -10.45 25.69
C GLY A 408 -22.67 -10.34 24.68
N THR A 409 -23.01 -9.10 24.34
CA THR A 409 -23.99 -8.77 23.29
C THR A 409 -23.40 -7.87 22.22
N ALA A 410 -22.08 -7.70 22.25
CA ALA A 410 -21.29 -6.83 21.37
C ALA A 410 -19.88 -7.42 21.23
N ASP A 411 -19.81 -8.74 21.05
CA ASP A 411 -18.54 -9.46 20.94
C ASP A 411 -18.00 -9.30 19.52
N THR A 412 -16.69 -9.04 19.42
CA THR A 412 -15.99 -8.80 18.14
C THR A 412 -14.84 -9.78 17.97
N VAL A 413 -14.56 -10.19 16.73
CA VAL A 413 -13.39 -10.99 16.35
C VAL A 413 -12.75 -10.40 15.11
N GLY A 414 -11.42 -10.34 15.06
CA GLY A 414 -10.68 -9.90 13.88
C GLY A 414 -10.27 -11.03 12.96
N LEU A 415 -10.20 -10.71 11.67
CA LEU A 415 -9.68 -11.55 10.61
C LEU A 415 -8.75 -10.72 9.72
N GLN A 416 -7.46 -11.05 9.72
CA GLN A 416 -6.48 -10.47 8.84
C GLN A 416 -6.25 -11.35 7.61
N LEU A 417 -6.25 -10.74 6.42
CA LEU A 417 -5.88 -11.38 5.16
C LEU A 417 -4.60 -10.72 4.65
N LYS A 418 -3.51 -11.50 4.55
CA LYS A 418 -2.19 -11.00 4.14
C LYS A 418 -1.65 -11.77 2.94
N GLY A 419 -1.84 -11.22 1.76
CA GLY A 419 -1.40 -11.83 0.49
C GLY A 419 -1.95 -13.23 0.21
N SER A 420 -3.15 -13.53 0.72
CA SER A 420 -3.81 -14.83 0.51
C SER A 420 -4.65 -14.78 -0.77
N ASN A 421 -4.42 -15.70 -1.71
CA ASN A 421 -5.13 -15.76 -3.00
C ASN A 421 -6.28 -16.76 -3.03
N ALA A 422 -6.48 -17.51 -1.94
CA ALA A 422 -7.63 -18.35 -1.69
C ALA A 422 -7.70 -18.66 -0.19
N GLY A 423 -8.51 -19.64 0.18
CA GLY A 423 -8.52 -20.20 1.53
C GLY A 423 -9.87 -20.06 2.21
N THR A 424 -10.00 -20.73 3.34
CA THR A 424 -11.22 -20.81 4.11
C THR A 424 -10.96 -20.42 5.55
N VAL A 425 -11.89 -19.66 6.12
CA VAL A 425 -11.92 -19.35 7.55
C VAL A 425 -13.23 -19.90 8.12
N ALA A 426 -13.14 -20.65 9.20
CA ALA A 426 -14.31 -21.15 9.91
C ALA A 426 -14.27 -20.69 11.36
N ILE A 427 -15.32 -20.00 11.78
CA ILE A 427 -15.51 -19.55 13.16
C ILE A 427 -16.63 -20.38 13.78
N THR A 428 -16.33 -21.01 14.90
CA THR A 428 -17.29 -21.82 15.65
C THR A 428 -17.37 -21.32 17.08
N THR A 429 -18.56 -20.93 17.50
CA THR A 429 -18.83 -20.47 18.86
C THR A 429 -19.94 -21.31 19.51
N ALA A 430 -20.25 -21.02 20.77
CA ALA A 430 -21.50 -21.47 21.37
C ALA A 430 -22.73 -20.74 20.74
N ALA A 431 -23.93 -20.98 21.27
CA ALA A 431 -25.18 -20.43 20.73
C ALA A 431 -25.21 -18.89 20.69
N ASN A 432 -24.57 -18.23 21.67
CA ASN A 432 -24.22 -16.82 21.62
C ASN A 432 -22.77 -16.76 21.12
N GLY A 433 -22.55 -16.19 19.94
CA GLY A 433 -21.24 -16.04 19.30
C GLY A 433 -20.91 -14.56 19.10
N PHE A 434 -19.86 -14.26 18.33
CA PHE A 434 -19.55 -12.89 17.94
C PHE A 434 -20.69 -12.21 17.20
N GLU A 435 -20.91 -10.92 17.49
CA GLU A 435 -21.86 -10.05 16.77
C GLU A 435 -21.21 -9.32 15.60
N THR A 436 -19.92 -8.99 15.75
CA THR A 436 -19.13 -8.24 14.76
C THR A 436 -17.89 -9.02 14.37
N ILE A 437 -17.54 -8.97 13.08
CA ILE A 437 -16.23 -9.36 12.58
C ILE A 437 -15.55 -8.14 11.97
N THR A 438 -14.29 -7.90 12.30
CA THR A 438 -13.43 -6.98 11.56
C THR A 438 -12.63 -7.80 10.55
N ILE A 439 -12.61 -7.41 9.28
CA ILE A 439 -11.86 -8.09 8.22
C ILE A 439 -10.91 -7.06 7.62
N ASP A 440 -9.61 -7.29 7.81
CA ASP A 440 -8.56 -6.41 7.33
C ASP A 440 -7.82 -7.03 6.14
N GLY A 441 -7.92 -6.37 4.99
CA GLY A 441 -7.27 -6.73 3.74
C GLY A 441 -5.93 -6.01 3.58
N GLY A 442 -4.89 -6.51 4.22
CA GLY A 442 -3.55 -5.91 4.21
C GLY A 442 -2.50 -6.73 3.45
N GLY A 443 -1.23 -6.43 3.75
CA GLY A 443 -0.07 -7.03 3.10
C GLY A 443 0.37 -6.25 1.85
N GLY A 444 1.24 -6.86 1.03
CA GLY A 444 1.78 -6.20 -0.18
C GLY A 444 1.07 -6.56 -1.49
N ILE A 445 0.04 -7.40 -1.45
CA ILE A 445 -0.67 -7.89 -2.63
C ILE A 445 -2.17 -8.08 -2.35
N ALA A 446 -2.96 -8.21 -3.42
CA ALA A 446 -4.40 -8.44 -3.34
C ALA A 446 -4.75 -9.73 -2.58
N ASN A 447 -5.88 -9.69 -1.86
CA ASN A 447 -6.41 -10.78 -1.06
C ASN A 447 -7.66 -11.38 -1.69
N THR A 448 -7.83 -12.68 -1.56
CA THR A 448 -9.04 -13.43 -1.91
C THR A 448 -9.31 -14.49 -0.84
N LEU A 449 -10.41 -14.35 -0.10
CA LEU A 449 -10.93 -15.37 0.79
C LEU A 449 -12.04 -16.15 0.09
N ALA A 450 -11.83 -17.45 -0.11
CA ALA A 450 -12.80 -18.29 -0.82
C ALA A 450 -14.08 -18.52 0.01
N MET A 451 -13.96 -18.62 1.33
CA MET A 451 -15.11 -18.83 2.20
C MET A 451 -14.84 -18.42 3.65
N LEU A 452 -15.73 -17.61 4.21
CA LEU A 452 -15.91 -17.46 5.66
C LEU A 452 -17.17 -18.22 6.08
N THR A 453 -17.03 -19.15 7.02
CA THR A 453 -18.14 -19.94 7.55
C THR A 453 -18.32 -19.67 9.03
N GLN A 454 -19.56 -19.41 9.45
CA GLN A 454 -19.97 -19.51 10.85
C GLN A 454 -20.69 -20.85 11.05
N THR A 455 -20.05 -21.79 11.76
CA THR A 455 -20.56 -23.17 11.85
C THR A 455 -21.67 -23.29 12.90
N THR A 456 -21.56 -22.55 14.00
CA THR A 456 -22.52 -22.51 15.12
C THR A 456 -22.50 -21.10 15.71
N GLY A 457 -23.63 -20.64 16.26
CA GLY A 457 -23.88 -19.22 16.56
C GLY A 457 -24.57 -18.56 15.36
N THR A 458 -25.61 -17.76 15.60
CA THR A 458 -26.33 -17.01 14.55
C THR A 458 -26.31 -15.52 14.83
N THR A 459 -25.38 -15.07 15.67
CA THR A 459 -25.30 -13.72 16.19
C THR A 459 -24.42 -12.81 15.34
N LEU A 460 -23.62 -13.34 14.41
CA LEU A 460 -22.74 -12.53 13.58
C LEU A 460 -23.57 -11.75 12.56
N VAL A 461 -23.79 -10.46 12.82
CA VAL A 461 -24.65 -9.56 12.04
C VAL A 461 -23.89 -8.44 11.34
N THR A 462 -22.69 -8.08 11.81
CA THR A 462 -21.92 -6.95 11.28
C THR A 462 -20.54 -7.40 10.80
N ALA A 463 -20.13 -6.94 9.62
CA ALA A 463 -18.76 -7.02 9.13
C ALA A 463 -18.21 -5.62 8.89
N ASN A 464 -17.13 -5.27 9.59
CA ASN A 464 -16.36 -4.05 9.36
C ASN A 464 -15.16 -4.41 8.49
N LEU A 465 -14.98 -3.74 7.37
CA LEU A 465 -13.98 -4.04 6.36
C LEU A 465 -12.97 -2.89 6.32
N THR A 466 -11.69 -3.22 6.44
CA THR A 466 -10.57 -2.27 6.40
C THR A 466 -9.46 -2.81 5.51
N GLY A 467 -8.51 -1.93 5.18
CA GLY A 467 -7.29 -2.32 4.47
C GLY A 467 -7.07 -1.50 3.21
N ASP A 468 -5.83 -1.58 2.73
CA ASP A 468 -5.31 -0.87 1.57
C ASP A 468 -5.14 -1.76 0.34
N GLN A 469 -5.18 -3.08 0.51
CA GLN A 469 -5.07 -4.03 -0.58
C GLN A 469 -6.44 -4.39 -1.16
N ALA A 470 -6.47 -4.64 -2.47
CA ALA A 470 -7.65 -5.14 -3.14
C ALA A 470 -8.09 -6.46 -2.50
N THR A 471 -9.33 -6.55 -2.02
CA THR A 471 -9.80 -7.66 -1.19
C THR A 471 -11.09 -8.27 -1.73
N SER A 472 -11.04 -9.56 -2.02
CA SER A 472 -12.17 -10.33 -2.55
C SER A 472 -12.71 -11.33 -1.52
N LEU A 473 -13.95 -11.17 -1.08
CA LEU A 473 -14.62 -12.10 -0.16
C LEU A 473 -15.72 -12.87 -0.90
N LEU A 474 -15.43 -14.12 -1.27
CA LEU A 474 -16.26 -14.84 -2.24
C LEU A 474 -17.53 -15.43 -1.62
N VAL A 475 -17.45 -15.93 -0.40
CA VAL A 475 -18.59 -16.51 0.34
C VAL A 475 -18.50 -16.06 1.80
N LEU A 476 -19.57 -15.44 2.29
CA LEU A 476 -19.70 -14.96 3.67
C LEU A 476 -20.96 -15.57 4.33
N PRO A 477 -21.02 -15.62 5.67
CA PRO A 477 -22.21 -16.05 6.39
C PRO A 477 -23.44 -15.22 6.04
N ASN A 478 -24.59 -15.88 5.81
CA ASN A 478 -25.84 -15.20 5.48
C ASN A 478 -26.51 -14.48 6.67
N THR A 479 -25.93 -14.60 7.87
CA THR A 479 -26.36 -13.89 9.08
C THR A 479 -25.86 -12.45 9.11
N ILE A 480 -24.81 -12.12 8.35
CA ILE A 480 -24.26 -10.77 8.27
C ILE A 480 -25.21 -9.91 7.43
N LEU A 481 -25.76 -8.87 8.07
CA LEU A 481 -26.76 -7.97 7.51
C LEU A 481 -26.23 -6.54 7.30
N THR A 482 -25.15 -6.18 8.01
CA THR A 482 -24.48 -4.88 7.91
C THR A 482 -23.04 -5.08 7.47
N TYR A 483 -22.64 -4.33 6.44
CA TYR A 483 -21.29 -4.30 5.94
C TYR A 483 -20.82 -2.83 5.95
N ASP A 484 -19.73 -2.57 6.65
CA ASP A 484 -19.13 -1.25 6.74
C ASP A 484 -17.70 -1.32 6.24
N GLY A 485 -17.51 -1.03 4.96
CA GLY A 485 -16.21 -0.85 4.31
C GLY A 485 -15.84 0.61 4.12
N SER A 486 -16.42 1.55 4.87
CA SER A 486 -16.10 2.98 4.73
C SER A 486 -14.62 3.31 5.01
N ALA A 487 -13.91 2.41 5.70
CA ALA A 487 -12.49 2.51 5.98
C ALA A 487 -11.60 1.71 5.00
N MET A 488 -12.18 1.06 3.98
CA MET A 488 -11.42 0.45 2.90
C MET A 488 -10.82 1.55 2.02
N THR A 489 -9.53 1.42 1.68
CA THR A 489 -8.89 2.22 0.63
C THR A 489 -8.53 1.35 -0.58
N GLY A 490 -8.32 0.05 -0.36
CA GLY A 490 -8.22 -0.94 -1.42
C GLY A 490 -9.59 -1.29 -2.02
N ALA A 491 -9.58 -1.74 -3.28
CA ALA A 491 -10.79 -2.18 -3.97
C ALA A 491 -11.45 -3.38 -3.26
N LEU A 492 -12.74 -3.30 -2.97
CA LEU A 492 -13.51 -4.34 -2.32
C LEU A 492 -14.35 -5.11 -3.34
N THR A 493 -14.14 -6.43 -3.43
CA THR A 493 -15.02 -7.33 -4.18
C THR A 493 -15.76 -8.26 -3.24
N LEU A 494 -17.08 -8.22 -3.28
CA LEU A 494 -17.92 -9.13 -2.51
C LEU A 494 -18.67 -10.09 -3.45
N GLY A 495 -18.55 -11.37 -3.15
CA GLY A 495 -19.09 -12.45 -3.96
C GLY A 495 -18.17 -12.92 -5.09
N THR A 496 -18.60 -13.98 -5.77
CA THR A 496 -17.74 -14.79 -6.66
C THR A 496 -17.39 -14.16 -8.00
N GLY A 497 -17.94 -13.00 -8.36
CA GLY A 497 -17.65 -12.28 -9.61
C GLY A 497 -17.89 -13.04 -10.93
N THR A 498 -18.36 -14.29 -10.88
CA THR A 498 -18.47 -15.19 -12.03
C THR A 498 -19.94 -15.43 -12.37
N SER A 499 -20.47 -14.60 -13.27
CA SER A 499 -21.69 -14.95 -14.00
C SER A 499 -21.33 -15.84 -15.17
N VAL A 500 -21.28 -17.17 -14.96
CA VAL A 500 -21.21 -18.13 -16.08
C VAL A 500 -21.90 -19.45 -15.73
N ASN A 501 -22.99 -19.74 -16.47
CA ASN A 501 -23.61 -21.05 -16.65
C ASN A 501 -24.14 -21.80 -15.40
N GLY A 502 -25.30 -21.39 -14.88
CA GLY A 502 -26.28 -22.34 -14.31
C GLY A 502 -25.78 -23.29 -13.22
N GLY A 503 -24.73 -22.91 -12.50
CA GLY A 503 -24.03 -23.81 -11.58
C GLY A 503 -22.83 -23.17 -10.89
N THR A 504 -22.94 -21.97 -10.35
CA THR A 504 -22.13 -21.54 -9.21
C THR A 504 -22.86 -20.42 -8.47
N VAL A 505 -22.80 -20.54 -7.15
CA VAL A 505 -23.41 -19.66 -6.16
C VAL A 505 -22.58 -18.38 -6.10
N TYR A 506 -23.10 -17.29 -6.66
CA TYR A 506 -22.79 -15.93 -6.22
C TYR A 506 -22.88 -15.89 -4.67
N ALA A 507 -22.19 -14.99 -3.95
CA ALA A 507 -22.27 -14.96 -2.49
C ALA A 507 -23.73 -14.97 -2.02
N THR A 508 -24.13 -16.00 -1.26
CA THR A 508 -25.48 -16.18 -0.72
C THR A 508 -25.80 -15.12 0.33
N PHE A 509 -25.78 -13.85 -0.07
CA PHE A 509 -26.58 -12.84 0.57
C PHE A 509 -28.01 -13.33 0.40
N ALA A 510 -28.65 -13.73 1.49
CA ALA A 510 -30.10 -13.70 1.51
C ALA A 510 -30.47 -12.23 1.32
N THR A 511 -30.77 -11.82 0.08
CA THR A 511 -31.00 -10.42 -0.30
C THR A 511 -32.04 -9.74 0.59
N ALA A 512 -32.97 -10.52 1.15
CA ALA A 512 -34.10 -10.09 1.96
C ALA A 512 -33.79 -9.27 3.24
N ASN A 513 -32.53 -9.00 3.62
CA ASN A 513 -32.23 -8.32 4.89
C ASN A 513 -30.95 -7.44 4.91
N LEU A 514 -30.37 -7.04 3.79
CA LEU A 514 -29.23 -6.10 3.86
C LEU A 514 -29.72 -4.73 4.34
N THR A 515 -29.41 -4.38 5.58
CA THR A 515 -29.95 -3.17 6.21
C THR A 515 -29.11 -1.94 5.96
N ASN A 516 -27.80 -2.07 5.76
CA ASN A 516 -26.88 -1.01 5.37
C ASN A 516 -25.62 -1.63 4.77
N PHE A 517 -25.15 -1.05 3.68
CA PHE A 517 -23.87 -1.38 3.07
C PHE A 517 -23.13 -0.07 2.78
N SER A 518 -21.86 0.00 3.17
CA SER A 518 -20.91 1.04 2.74
C SER A 518 -19.67 0.36 2.17
N SER A 519 -19.15 0.81 1.03
CA SER A 519 -17.75 0.53 0.66
C SER A 519 -16.87 1.76 0.82
N GLY A 520 -15.65 1.74 0.29
CA GLY A 520 -14.58 2.68 0.63
C GLY A 520 -14.30 3.67 -0.49
N SER A 521 -13.06 4.13 -0.62
CA SER A 521 -12.64 5.04 -1.71
C SER A 521 -12.09 4.30 -2.96
N GLY A 522 -12.35 3.00 -3.10
CA GLY A 522 -11.79 2.11 -4.12
C GLY A 522 -12.78 1.80 -5.25
N ASN A 523 -12.32 1.15 -6.32
CA ASN A 523 -13.23 0.66 -7.37
C ASN A 523 -13.89 -0.64 -6.91
N ASP A 524 -15.10 -0.53 -6.38
CA ASP A 524 -15.74 -1.61 -5.63
C ASP A 524 -16.71 -2.41 -6.50
N VAL A 525 -16.83 -3.71 -6.18
CA VAL A 525 -17.69 -4.64 -6.92
C VAL A 525 -18.52 -5.50 -5.97
N ILE A 526 -19.83 -5.36 -6.04
CA ILE A 526 -20.77 -6.21 -5.29
C ILE A 526 -21.49 -7.15 -6.24
N ASN A 527 -21.41 -8.45 -5.98
CA ASN A 527 -22.09 -9.48 -6.76
C ASN A 527 -23.18 -10.18 -5.92
N PHE A 528 -24.43 -9.77 -6.13
CA PHE A 528 -25.59 -10.38 -5.48
C PHE A 528 -25.96 -11.74 -6.09
N ALA A 529 -26.20 -12.73 -5.23
CA ALA A 529 -26.61 -14.07 -5.66
C ALA A 529 -28.08 -14.31 -5.86
N ALA A 530 -28.86 -13.73 -4.96
CA ALA A 530 -30.28 -13.83 -5.06
C ALA A 530 -30.80 -12.73 -5.98
N THR A 531 -32.04 -12.93 -6.36
CA THR A 531 -32.79 -11.91 -7.06
C THR A 531 -33.00 -10.72 -6.12
N LEU A 532 -32.64 -9.52 -6.57
CA LEU A 532 -33.11 -8.29 -5.94
C LEU A 532 -34.62 -8.16 -6.17
N ASP A 533 -35.37 -7.91 -5.11
CA ASP A 533 -36.82 -7.70 -5.14
C ASP A 533 -37.26 -6.42 -4.41
N GLY A 534 -38.57 -6.15 -4.40
CA GLY A 534 -39.12 -4.94 -3.80
C GLY A 534 -39.00 -4.86 -2.27
N SER A 535 -38.71 -5.97 -1.58
CA SER A 535 -38.44 -5.99 -0.14
C SER A 535 -37.01 -5.58 0.20
N ASP A 536 -36.06 -5.85 -0.70
CA ASP A 536 -34.65 -5.44 -0.56
C ASP A 536 -34.48 -3.92 -0.67
N ALA A 537 -35.38 -3.26 -1.41
CA ALA A 537 -35.39 -1.81 -1.59
C ALA A 537 -36.10 -1.02 -0.46
N ALA A 538 -36.62 -1.70 0.57
CA ALA A 538 -37.45 -1.07 1.60
C ALA A 538 -36.72 -0.72 2.90
N THR A 539 -35.57 -1.34 3.17
CA THR A 539 -34.87 -1.22 4.46
C THR A 539 -33.36 -1.15 4.25
N GLY A 540 -32.83 0.04 3.98
CA GLY A 540 -31.39 0.28 3.98
C GLY A 540 -30.89 1.19 2.87
N THR A 541 -29.61 1.53 2.95
CA THR A 541 -28.85 2.21 1.88
C THR A 541 -27.67 1.33 1.51
N ILE A 542 -27.41 1.17 0.21
CA ILE A 542 -26.17 0.62 -0.31
C ILE A 542 -25.40 1.81 -0.86
N ASP A 543 -24.29 2.15 -0.25
CA ASP A 543 -23.46 3.29 -0.60
C ASP A 543 -22.06 2.80 -0.96
N LEU A 544 -21.59 3.05 -2.18
CA LEU A 544 -20.26 2.59 -2.59
C LEU A 544 -19.17 3.65 -2.45
N ASN A 545 -19.54 4.86 -2.00
CA ASN A 545 -18.66 6.01 -1.79
C ASN A 545 -17.82 6.36 -3.04
N ASP A 546 -16.55 6.71 -2.88
CA ASP A 546 -15.74 7.24 -3.98
C ASP A 546 -15.15 6.09 -4.79
N GLY A 547 -15.35 6.09 -6.11
CA GLY A 547 -14.84 5.00 -6.93
C GLY A 547 -15.44 4.97 -8.32
N THR A 548 -15.11 3.92 -9.06
CA THR A 548 -15.91 3.47 -10.21
C THR A 548 -16.53 2.14 -9.84
N ASP A 549 -17.75 2.21 -9.35
CA ASP A 549 -18.34 1.12 -8.59
C ASP A 549 -19.36 0.32 -9.39
N VAL A 550 -19.43 -0.97 -9.07
CA VAL A 550 -20.19 -1.94 -9.85
C VAL A 550 -21.08 -2.78 -8.94
N ILE A 551 -22.37 -2.77 -9.24
CA ILE A 551 -23.33 -3.72 -8.66
C ILE A 551 -23.74 -4.73 -9.73
N THR A 552 -23.59 -6.02 -9.44
CA THR A 552 -24.10 -7.12 -10.26
C THR A 552 -25.24 -7.83 -9.55
N ALA A 553 -26.43 -7.88 -10.16
CA ALA A 553 -27.60 -8.52 -9.58
C ALA A 553 -28.52 -9.16 -10.64
N SER A 554 -29.38 -10.08 -10.25
CA SER A 554 -30.49 -10.55 -11.10
C SER A 554 -31.83 -10.06 -10.56
N PHE A 555 -32.83 -9.89 -11.43
CA PHE A 555 -34.19 -9.53 -11.03
C PHE A 555 -35.18 -10.62 -11.44
N GLY A 556 -36.01 -11.11 -10.53
CA GLY A 556 -36.99 -12.17 -10.73
C GLY A 556 -38.42 -11.75 -10.40
N SER A 557 -38.60 -10.55 -9.87
CA SER A 557 -39.91 -9.92 -9.66
C SER A 557 -39.82 -8.40 -9.86
N THR A 558 -40.97 -7.72 -9.90
CA THR A 558 -41.03 -6.27 -10.08
C THR A 558 -40.58 -5.51 -8.83
N VAL A 559 -39.62 -4.61 -9.00
CA VAL A 559 -39.11 -3.66 -7.99
C VAL A 559 -39.76 -2.30 -8.24
N GLY A 560 -40.91 -2.06 -7.60
CA GLY A 560 -41.67 -0.81 -7.77
C GLY A 560 -41.14 0.37 -6.95
N THR A 561 -40.51 0.08 -5.81
CA THR A 561 -39.78 1.03 -4.97
C THR A 561 -38.45 1.41 -5.61
N GLN A 562 -37.96 2.62 -5.32
CA GLN A 562 -36.65 3.05 -5.82
C GLN A 562 -35.55 2.20 -5.18
N LEU A 563 -34.63 1.68 -5.99
CA LEU A 563 -33.44 1.00 -5.49
C LEU A 563 -32.56 1.99 -4.71
N PRO A 564 -32.18 1.69 -3.45
CA PRO A 564 -31.45 2.62 -2.58
C PRO A 564 -29.93 2.49 -2.80
N LEU A 565 -29.49 2.64 -4.04
CA LEU A 565 -28.06 2.57 -4.41
C LEU A 565 -27.49 3.97 -4.47
N ARG A 566 -26.37 4.21 -3.79
CA ARG A 566 -25.64 5.46 -3.83
C ARG A 566 -24.25 5.20 -4.38
N ASP A 567 -23.79 6.21 -5.10
CA ASP A 567 -22.46 6.31 -5.69
C ASP A 567 -22.11 5.00 -6.41
N THR A 568 -22.95 4.69 -7.42
CA THR A 568 -22.85 3.44 -8.19
C THR A 568 -22.78 3.78 -9.68
N GLU A 569 -21.59 3.66 -10.27
CA GLU A 569 -21.34 4.06 -11.66
C GLU A 569 -21.83 3.01 -12.65
N GLU A 570 -21.87 1.73 -12.28
CA GLU A 570 -22.36 0.65 -13.12
C GLU A 570 -23.31 -0.31 -12.40
N VAL A 571 -24.53 -0.48 -12.93
CA VAL A 571 -25.43 -1.57 -12.53
C VAL A 571 -25.46 -2.62 -13.63
N ARG A 572 -24.93 -3.81 -13.35
CA ARG A 572 -24.94 -5.01 -14.18
C ARG A 572 -26.08 -5.93 -13.76
N PHE A 573 -26.94 -6.32 -14.69
CA PHE A 573 -28.05 -7.18 -14.32
C PHE A 573 -28.66 -7.97 -15.47
N ASN A 574 -29.58 -8.86 -15.10
CA ASN A 574 -30.43 -9.60 -16.02
C ASN A 574 -31.80 -9.90 -15.39
N ALA A 575 -32.85 -10.07 -16.20
CA ALA A 575 -34.14 -10.54 -15.73
C ALA A 575 -34.23 -12.07 -15.79
N THR A 576 -34.71 -12.69 -14.72
CA THR A 576 -34.97 -14.14 -14.65
C THR A 576 -36.44 -14.50 -14.93
N ALA A 577 -37.31 -13.49 -15.08
CA ALA A 577 -38.70 -13.65 -15.50
C ALA A 577 -39.19 -12.50 -16.37
N SER A 578 -40.21 -12.77 -17.21
CA SER A 578 -40.78 -11.78 -18.13
C SER A 578 -41.88 -10.93 -17.48
N GLY A 579 -41.96 -9.66 -17.88
CA GLY A 579 -42.91 -8.66 -17.36
C GLY A 579 -42.42 -7.93 -16.11
N ILE A 580 -41.13 -8.01 -15.78
CA ILE A 580 -40.55 -7.34 -14.61
C ILE A 580 -40.43 -5.83 -14.87
N SER A 581 -40.65 -5.00 -13.85
CA SER A 581 -40.25 -3.60 -13.87
C SER A 581 -39.27 -3.30 -12.74
N VAL A 582 -38.24 -2.49 -12.99
CA VAL A 582 -37.22 -2.09 -12.02
C VAL A 582 -37.15 -0.58 -11.98
N ASN A 583 -37.34 0.01 -10.80
CA ASN A 583 -37.28 1.46 -10.59
C ASN A 583 -35.89 1.89 -10.12
N LEU A 584 -35.14 2.53 -11.02
CA LEU A 584 -33.76 2.99 -10.79
C LEU A 584 -33.70 4.43 -10.24
N GLY A 585 -34.83 5.07 -9.95
CA GLY A 585 -34.86 6.48 -9.58
C GLY A 585 -34.19 6.84 -8.25
N GLY A 586 -33.71 5.86 -7.48
CA GLY A 586 -32.93 6.06 -6.26
C GLY A 586 -31.42 5.90 -6.44
N VAL A 587 -30.96 5.51 -7.65
CA VAL A 587 -29.54 5.31 -7.94
C VAL A 587 -28.83 6.66 -8.13
N THR A 588 -27.70 6.89 -7.46
CA THR A 588 -26.79 8.04 -7.72
C THR A 588 -25.49 7.57 -8.38
N GLY A 589 -24.75 8.46 -9.07
CA GLY A 589 -23.50 8.12 -9.77
C GLY A 589 -23.63 7.41 -11.14
N LEU A 590 -24.82 6.88 -11.46
CA LEU A 590 -25.03 5.98 -12.61
C LEU A 590 -24.53 6.53 -13.97
N ALA A 591 -23.43 5.96 -14.45
CA ALA A 591 -22.83 6.23 -15.76
C ALA A 591 -23.10 5.12 -16.77
N ASN A 592 -23.25 3.88 -16.30
CA ASN A 592 -23.39 2.68 -17.11
C ASN A 592 -24.51 1.79 -16.59
N LEU A 593 -25.37 1.33 -17.49
CA LEU A 593 -26.38 0.33 -17.20
C LEU A 593 -26.13 -0.87 -18.10
N THR A 594 -25.73 -1.98 -17.50
CA THR A 594 -25.25 -3.14 -18.23
C THR A 594 -26.24 -4.29 -18.10
N ILE A 595 -26.71 -4.80 -19.23
CA ILE A 595 -27.56 -5.98 -19.32
C ILE A 595 -26.66 -7.15 -19.73
N GLU A 596 -26.52 -8.13 -18.86
CA GLU A 596 -25.75 -9.34 -19.11
C GLU A 596 -26.67 -10.42 -19.73
N GLY A 597 -26.24 -11.02 -20.83
CA GLY A 597 -27.01 -12.08 -21.51
C GLY A 597 -26.95 -13.38 -20.72
N ASP A 598 -28.09 -14.02 -20.45
CA ASP A 598 -28.17 -15.29 -19.71
C ASP A 598 -28.60 -16.49 -20.57
N GLY A 599 -28.83 -16.27 -21.87
CA GLY A 599 -29.34 -17.27 -22.80
C GLY A 599 -30.86 -17.50 -22.74
N THR A 600 -31.58 -16.71 -21.95
CA THR A 600 -33.04 -16.62 -21.91
C THR A 600 -33.47 -15.24 -22.44
N SER A 601 -34.71 -15.09 -22.91
CA SER A 601 -35.24 -13.79 -23.32
C SER A 601 -36.49 -13.50 -22.52
N ASN A 602 -36.39 -12.53 -21.62
CA ASN A 602 -37.48 -11.99 -20.82
C ASN A 602 -37.85 -10.60 -21.35
N THR A 603 -38.96 -10.04 -20.85
CA THR A 603 -39.29 -8.63 -21.07
C THR A 603 -39.16 -7.91 -19.75
N PHE A 604 -38.46 -6.78 -19.71
CA PHE A 604 -38.42 -5.95 -18.51
C PHE A 604 -38.51 -4.46 -18.82
N THR A 605 -38.90 -3.68 -17.83
CA THR A 605 -39.06 -2.23 -17.91
C THR A 605 -38.16 -1.55 -16.89
N LEU A 606 -37.38 -0.57 -17.33
CA LEU A 606 -36.58 0.33 -16.49
C LEU A 606 -37.36 1.61 -16.28
N LEU A 607 -37.66 1.89 -15.02
CA LEU A 607 -38.44 3.03 -14.58
C LEU A 607 -37.53 4.09 -13.93
N ASN A 608 -37.76 5.35 -14.27
CA ASN A 608 -37.10 6.51 -13.67
C ASN A 608 -35.56 6.42 -13.69
N VAL A 609 -34.97 5.99 -14.81
CA VAL A 609 -33.50 5.93 -14.92
C VAL A 609 -32.91 7.34 -14.73
N PRO A 610 -32.01 7.55 -13.76
CA PRO A 610 -31.37 8.84 -13.52
C PRO A 610 -30.38 9.15 -14.65
N GLY A 611 -30.33 10.41 -15.08
CA GLY A 611 -29.45 10.85 -16.16
C GLY A 611 -29.72 10.12 -17.49
N LEU A 612 -28.64 9.91 -18.24
CA LEU A 612 -28.60 9.19 -19.53
C LEU A 612 -27.37 8.27 -19.56
N PRO A 613 -27.34 7.20 -18.73
CA PRO A 613 -26.20 6.28 -18.71
C PRO A 613 -26.04 5.57 -20.05
N ASN A 614 -24.83 5.10 -20.31
CA ASN A 614 -24.57 4.18 -21.42
C ASN A 614 -25.31 2.86 -21.16
N LEU A 615 -26.18 2.48 -22.09
CA LEU A 615 -26.84 1.18 -22.01
C LEU A 615 -26.00 0.12 -22.70
N ASN A 616 -25.35 -0.72 -21.91
CA ASN A 616 -24.43 -1.75 -22.40
C ASN A 616 -25.14 -3.11 -22.45
N PHE A 617 -25.01 -3.83 -23.55
CA PHE A 617 -25.43 -5.21 -23.69
C PHE A 617 -24.18 -6.08 -23.78
N ARG A 618 -24.00 -6.98 -22.80
CA ARG A 618 -22.79 -7.81 -22.71
C ARG A 618 -23.14 -9.28 -22.78
N GLY A 619 -22.41 -10.03 -23.61
CA GLY A 619 -22.48 -11.49 -23.58
C GLY A 619 -21.87 -12.04 -22.29
N ASN A 620 -22.37 -13.18 -21.80
CA ASN A 620 -21.79 -13.92 -20.67
C ASN A 620 -20.49 -14.67 -21.00
N GLY A 621 -19.85 -14.40 -22.14
CA GLY A 621 -18.59 -15.04 -22.55
C GLY A 621 -18.70 -16.52 -22.95
N THR A 622 -19.91 -17.08 -23.03
CA THR A 622 -20.09 -18.46 -23.53
C THR A 622 -20.21 -18.48 -25.04
N LEU A 623 -19.59 -19.46 -25.72
CA LEU A 623 -19.58 -19.61 -27.19
C LEU A 623 -20.97 -19.83 -27.84
N ALA A 624 -22.06 -19.81 -27.06
CA ALA A 624 -23.42 -19.95 -27.54
C ALA A 624 -23.98 -18.61 -28.05
N ALA A 625 -24.95 -18.67 -28.95
CA ALA A 625 -25.68 -17.47 -29.36
C ALA A 625 -26.46 -16.92 -28.15
N GLN A 626 -26.23 -15.66 -27.82
CA GLN A 626 -26.88 -15.00 -26.69
C GLN A 626 -28.24 -14.45 -27.11
N THR A 627 -29.22 -14.59 -26.23
CA THR A 627 -30.46 -13.82 -26.27
C THR A 627 -30.45 -12.84 -25.11
N PHE A 628 -30.94 -11.64 -25.37
CA PHE A 628 -31.14 -10.58 -24.39
C PHE A 628 -32.64 -10.34 -24.21
N ASP A 629 -32.94 -9.63 -23.13
CA ASP A 629 -34.27 -9.23 -22.79
C ASP A 629 -34.82 -8.13 -23.71
N THR A 630 -36.13 -8.09 -23.84
CA THR A 630 -36.86 -6.95 -24.39
C THR A 630 -36.96 -5.87 -23.33
N VAL A 631 -36.30 -4.75 -23.57
CA VAL A 631 -36.19 -3.66 -22.59
C VAL A 631 -37.13 -2.53 -22.96
N THR A 632 -37.89 -2.03 -21.98
CA THR A 632 -38.56 -0.74 -22.04
C THR A 632 -37.79 0.26 -21.18
N TYR A 633 -37.19 1.29 -21.77
CA TYR A 633 -36.42 2.30 -21.05
C TYR A 633 -37.23 3.58 -20.82
N THR A 634 -37.27 4.07 -19.57
CA THR A 634 -37.85 5.37 -19.23
C THR A 634 -36.92 6.15 -18.30
N THR A 635 -36.63 7.40 -18.64
CA THR A 635 -35.81 8.34 -17.84
C THR A 635 -36.66 9.54 -17.43
N ASN A 636 -36.35 10.12 -16.29
CA ASN A 636 -36.91 11.39 -15.81
C ASN A 636 -35.99 12.60 -16.12
N SER A 637 -34.83 12.36 -16.73
CA SER A 637 -33.74 13.33 -16.85
C SER A 637 -33.57 13.89 -18.27
N ALA A 638 -34.18 13.27 -19.29
CA ALA A 638 -34.22 13.77 -20.67
C ALA A 638 -35.21 14.93 -20.83
N THR A 639 -34.83 16.10 -20.32
CA THR A 639 -35.64 17.34 -20.39
C THR A 639 -35.07 18.37 -21.37
N GLY A 640 -33.95 18.04 -22.01
CA GLY A 640 -33.27 18.88 -22.98
C GLY A 640 -33.90 18.78 -24.37
N SER A 641 -33.31 19.49 -25.34
CA SER A 641 -33.68 19.40 -26.76
C SER A 641 -32.62 18.70 -27.61
N ALA A 642 -31.63 18.08 -26.96
CA ALA A 642 -30.47 17.44 -27.57
C ALA A 642 -29.98 16.26 -26.71
N ASP A 643 -30.93 15.48 -26.21
CA ASP A 643 -30.65 14.32 -25.36
C ASP A 643 -30.22 13.12 -26.22
N THR A 644 -29.09 12.52 -25.85
CA THR A 644 -28.49 11.38 -26.56
C THR A 644 -28.46 10.15 -25.68
N LEU A 645 -29.04 9.05 -26.16
CA LEU A 645 -28.88 7.73 -25.53
C LEU A 645 -27.83 6.92 -26.29
N ALA A 646 -26.77 6.50 -25.58
CA ALA A 646 -25.77 5.57 -26.09
C ALA A 646 -26.15 4.13 -25.74
N ILE A 647 -26.10 3.26 -26.75
CA ILE A 647 -26.34 1.82 -26.62
C ILE A 647 -25.08 1.11 -27.12
N ASN A 648 -24.37 0.43 -26.23
CA ASN A 648 -23.16 -0.30 -26.56
C ASN A 648 -23.43 -1.80 -26.51
N VAL A 649 -22.81 -2.55 -27.41
CA VAL A 649 -23.08 -3.97 -27.58
C VAL A 649 -21.74 -4.68 -27.72
N ASN A 650 -21.42 -5.53 -26.74
CA ASN A 650 -20.20 -6.30 -26.68
C ASN A 650 -20.51 -7.78 -26.42
N ASN A 651 -20.37 -8.60 -27.46
CA ASN A 651 -20.77 -10.01 -27.38
C ASN A 651 -19.70 -10.91 -26.76
N ARG A 652 -18.53 -10.38 -26.37
CA ARG A 652 -17.37 -11.13 -25.86
C ARG A 652 -17.04 -12.36 -26.70
N GLY A 653 -16.89 -12.17 -28.01
CA GLY A 653 -16.49 -13.19 -28.98
C GLY A 653 -17.63 -14.02 -29.58
N THR A 654 -18.90 -13.68 -29.30
CA THR A 654 -20.08 -14.48 -29.73
C THR A 654 -21.03 -13.73 -30.65
N SER A 655 -22.05 -14.42 -31.19
CA SER A 655 -23.14 -13.77 -31.92
C SER A 655 -24.32 -13.43 -31.01
N ILE A 656 -24.84 -12.21 -31.10
CA ILE A 656 -26.18 -11.89 -30.61
C ILE A 656 -27.20 -12.42 -31.62
N ASN A 657 -27.90 -13.47 -31.21
CA ASN A 657 -28.90 -14.21 -31.96
C ASN A 657 -28.42 -14.85 -33.27
N THR A 658 -29.24 -15.78 -33.75
CA THR A 658 -29.15 -16.29 -35.12
C THR A 658 -30.07 -15.48 -36.03
N ALA A 659 -29.66 -15.28 -37.29
CA ALA A 659 -30.44 -14.55 -38.27
C ALA A 659 -31.85 -15.16 -38.41
N GLY A 660 -32.90 -14.35 -38.20
CA GLY A 660 -34.32 -14.78 -38.25
C GLY A 660 -34.98 -14.99 -36.89
N ALA A 661 -34.30 -14.75 -35.78
CA ALA A 661 -34.92 -14.72 -34.45
C ALA A 661 -35.91 -13.56 -34.31
N THR A 662 -37.08 -13.82 -33.71
CA THR A 662 -38.11 -12.80 -33.39
C THR A 662 -37.93 -12.18 -31.99
N THR A 663 -36.89 -12.60 -31.27
CA THR A 663 -36.55 -12.16 -29.92
C THR A 663 -35.49 -11.04 -29.99
N ASN A 664 -35.38 -10.21 -28.94
CA ASN A 664 -34.54 -9.00 -28.85
C ASN A 664 -35.13 -7.78 -29.57
N VAL A 665 -36.33 -7.38 -29.13
CA VAL A 665 -36.92 -6.08 -29.46
C VAL A 665 -36.44 -5.08 -28.41
N PHE A 666 -35.84 -3.98 -28.83
CA PHE A 666 -35.48 -2.89 -27.92
C PHE A 666 -36.48 -1.76 -28.08
N THR A 667 -37.27 -1.48 -27.04
CA THR A 667 -38.30 -0.42 -27.09
C THR A 667 -37.88 0.73 -26.17
N ILE A 668 -37.49 1.86 -26.75
CA ILE A 668 -37.20 3.09 -26.02
C ILE A 668 -38.50 3.89 -25.94
N GLY A 669 -39.11 3.91 -24.75
CA GLY A 669 -40.37 4.60 -24.50
C GLY A 669 -41.63 3.76 -24.75
N GLY A 670 -42.47 3.65 -23.71
CA GLY A 670 -43.82 3.10 -23.73
C GLY A 670 -44.62 3.58 -22.51
N ALA A 671 -45.92 3.87 -22.73
CA ALA A 671 -47.02 4.30 -21.83
C ALA A 671 -46.79 5.42 -20.77
N LEU A 672 -45.56 5.72 -20.40
CA LEU A 672 -45.17 6.89 -19.63
C LEU A 672 -44.19 7.69 -20.47
N THR A 673 -44.59 8.93 -20.72
CA THR A 673 -43.94 9.96 -21.52
C THR A 673 -42.42 9.99 -21.28
N ALA A 674 -41.63 9.45 -22.21
CA ALA A 674 -40.26 9.93 -22.38
C ALA A 674 -40.38 11.41 -22.80
N ALA A 675 -40.07 12.32 -21.89
CA ALA A 675 -39.46 13.58 -22.32
C ALA A 675 -38.14 13.21 -23.03
N SER A 676 -37.84 13.92 -24.10
CA SER A 676 -37.51 13.37 -25.42
C SER A 676 -36.05 12.98 -25.59
N ILE A 677 -35.76 11.70 -25.88
CA ILE A 677 -34.46 11.31 -26.44
C ILE A 677 -34.48 11.64 -27.94
N GLU A 678 -33.71 12.65 -28.37
CA GLU A 678 -33.64 13.06 -29.78
C GLU A 678 -32.66 12.23 -30.61
N THR A 679 -31.58 11.74 -29.99
CA THR A 679 -30.51 10.99 -30.67
C THR A 679 -30.29 9.64 -30.01
N VAL A 680 -30.22 8.57 -30.82
CA VAL A 680 -29.84 7.23 -30.36
C VAL A 680 -28.58 6.80 -31.09
N ASN A 681 -27.51 6.54 -30.35
CA ASN A 681 -26.25 6.04 -30.88
C ASN A 681 -26.10 4.57 -30.49
N VAL A 682 -25.96 3.69 -31.49
CA VAL A 682 -25.75 2.25 -31.27
C VAL A 682 -24.35 1.88 -31.74
N THR A 683 -23.55 1.32 -30.83
CA THR A 683 -22.19 0.87 -31.11
C THR A 683 -22.07 -0.63 -30.84
N VAL A 684 -21.73 -1.40 -31.87
CA VAL A 684 -21.42 -2.83 -31.78
C VAL A 684 -19.92 -3.03 -31.89
N THR A 685 -19.27 -3.38 -30.77
CA THR A 685 -17.80 -3.46 -30.70
C THR A 685 -17.26 -4.85 -30.95
N ASP A 686 -18.05 -5.91 -30.74
CA ASP A 686 -17.60 -7.29 -30.89
C ASP A 686 -18.76 -8.24 -31.23
N GLY A 687 -18.51 -9.12 -32.21
CA GLY A 687 -19.43 -10.18 -32.65
C GLY A 687 -20.65 -9.70 -33.44
N PRO A 688 -21.23 -10.50 -34.34
CA PRO A 688 -22.39 -10.07 -35.13
C PRO A 688 -23.62 -9.87 -34.23
N ALA A 689 -24.42 -8.83 -34.52
CA ALA A 689 -25.61 -8.47 -33.73
C ALA A 689 -26.86 -8.35 -34.60
N THR A 690 -27.98 -8.91 -34.12
CA THR A 690 -29.29 -8.78 -34.76
C THR A 690 -30.29 -8.14 -33.79
N PHE A 691 -30.83 -6.98 -34.15
CA PHE A 691 -31.91 -6.30 -33.44
C PHE A 691 -33.24 -6.53 -34.15
N ALA A 692 -34.25 -7.05 -33.46
CA ALA A 692 -35.58 -7.25 -34.06
C ALA A 692 -36.32 -5.90 -34.27
N GLY A 693 -36.03 -4.90 -33.44
CA GLY A 693 -36.45 -3.52 -33.67
C GLY A 693 -35.94 -2.56 -32.61
N ILE A 694 -35.85 -1.28 -32.97
CA ILE A 694 -35.52 -0.14 -32.10
C ILE A 694 -36.59 0.92 -32.32
N THR A 695 -37.38 1.20 -31.29
CA THR A 695 -38.41 2.26 -31.35
C THR A 695 -38.04 3.35 -30.37
N ALA A 696 -37.96 4.62 -30.80
CA ALA A 696 -37.77 5.79 -29.96
C ALA A 696 -38.66 6.93 -30.47
N ALA A 697 -39.83 7.12 -29.86
CA ALA A 697 -40.90 7.96 -30.40
C ALA A 697 -40.58 9.46 -30.55
N ALA A 698 -39.49 9.95 -29.92
CA ALA A 698 -39.03 11.33 -30.04
C ALA A 698 -37.71 11.47 -30.83
N ALA A 699 -37.07 10.35 -31.19
CA ALA A 699 -35.77 10.40 -31.84
C ALA A 699 -35.90 10.91 -33.27
N GLY A 700 -35.11 11.95 -33.59
CA GLY A 700 -34.93 12.48 -34.94
C GLY A 700 -33.66 11.98 -35.62
N SER A 701 -32.75 11.36 -34.86
CA SER A 701 -31.49 10.82 -35.38
C SER A 701 -31.16 9.45 -34.76
N PHE A 702 -30.68 8.54 -35.61
CA PHE A 702 -30.10 7.26 -35.20
C PHE A 702 -28.73 7.09 -35.86
N THR A 703 -27.70 6.85 -35.06
CA THR A 703 -26.35 6.55 -35.54
C THR A 703 -26.01 5.10 -35.21
N PHE A 704 -25.45 4.37 -36.18
CA PHE A 704 -25.03 2.98 -36.00
C PHE A 704 -23.57 2.82 -36.38
N THR A 705 -22.78 2.29 -35.45
CA THR A 705 -21.36 1.97 -35.64
C THR A 705 -21.17 0.49 -35.31
N ALA A 706 -20.52 -0.28 -36.19
CA ALA A 706 -20.30 -1.70 -35.96
C ALA A 706 -18.94 -2.16 -36.50
N SER A 707 -18.18 -2.90 -35.70
CA SER A 707 -16.96 -3.62 -36.13
C SER A 707 -17.28 -4.98 -36.76
N SER A 708 -18.53 -5.42 -36.69
CA SER A 708 -19.04 -6.73 -37.12
C SER A 708 -20.36 -6.59 -37.90
N ASN A 709 -20.94 -7.72 -38.33
CA ASN A 709 -22.23 -7.69 -39.03
C ASN A 709 -23.35 -7.23 -38.09
N LEU A 710 -23.98 -6.10 -38.42
CA LEU A 710 -25.17 -5.58 -37.75
C LEU A 710 -26.41 -5.78 -38.64
N THR A 711 -27.41 -6.49 -38.13
CA THR A 711 -28.72 -6.66 -38.77
C THR A 711 -29.77 -5.90 -37.96
N LEU A 712 -30.49 -4.99 -38.61
CA LEU A 712 -31.56 -4.21 -38.01
C LEU A 712 -32.91 -4.62 -38.60
N GLY A 713 -33.86 -4.90 -37.71
CA GLY A 713 -35.28 -5.00 -38.04
C GLY A 713 -35.92 -3.62 -38.15
N THR A 714 -37.05 -3.42 -37.50
CA THR A 714 -37.77 -2.14 -37.57
C THR A 714 -37.08 -1.06 -36.74
N VAL A 715 -36.63 0.03 -37.36
CA VAL A 715 -36.22 1.26 -36.66
C VAL A 715 -37.32 2.31 -36.82
N ALA A 716 -37.86 2.80 -35.71
CA ALA A 716 -38.98 3.74 -35.70
C ALA A 716 -38.69 4.95 -34.79
N GLY A 717 -38.67 6.15 -35.39
CA GLY A 717 -38.45 7.44 -34.73
C GLY A 717 -39.73 8.29 -34.62
N GLY A 718 -39.59 9.51 -34.09
CA GLY A 718 -40.66 10.51 -34.03
C GLY A 718 -40.92 11.26 -35.34
N THR A 719 -39.98 11.16 -36.29
CA THR A 719 -40.02 11.82 -37.60
C THR A 719 -39.68 10.88 -38.74
#